data_AF-A0A348XMV0-F1
#
_entry.id   AF-A0A348XMV0-F1
#
_cell.length_a   1.000
_cell.length_b   1.000
_cell.length_c   1.000
_cell.angle_alpha   90.00
_cell.angle_beta   90.00
_cell.angle_gamma   90.00
#
_symmetry.space_group_name_H-M   'P 1'
#
loop_
_entity.id
_entity.type
_entity.pdbx_description
1 polymer ?
#
loop_
_entity_poly.entity_id
_entity_poly.type
_entity_poly.pdbx_seq_one_letter_code
_entity_poly.pdbx_strand_id
1 'polypeptide(L)'
;MSAVIDPANESMTLYVNGLLVAERTNVTAGPDLSQGLAGQVTIGGIPSGAGAQMFAGQIDDVRIWNVARPIDQLAAVDVADSSAGLVLSMRADDGSSLAEASVEDFTVAQDWLTNWSAAGILRNGAAIVLDETVRAPDSDGDGMPDSWETDNGLNPLVDDAAGDADNDGLTNLGEFLTGNNPNERDSNFDGLRDALEDFDNDGLANGDEEIHATLPHVADTDDDGVNDGTEVNSVPPTSPLHAMHQAVGTANAALPQRSLSLAAGEVAFNGHASLATLGDAWTVEVSAKLDTQATGELVSYNSVDGTQFAIEVINGRPRIRFTDLQRGTMVALACEQQIGDDAWHTVVATWNGPAQELHLYVDAQVVSRIGDDFGFATVSPVSGLGTLRIGHQLTSGFVDEIRVWNVARLRAELADAAGLLQAAGTSGLLLNYRFDDGGTAASDFANVANDDLALPVTAGAMTSTEFAPFVPAAGSVDDSDQDLLPDYFEHLLGLDPTVADTDDNQISDGQEDPDGDTLTNLWEFYAGTNPLEADTNGDGTADGDELAAAADGMTNFDKQRFATLPWTSDADDDEVTDSNEVIGHSNPLSSDSPVRPANGVLELAAGDYLEIPSSLNHVTDSVAVGVWVYPTASGPATIVRRSVGAGRHSFQLAVDAADIPYALVHGEESNAEYGTTDTQALPLNQWTHVALQFNSETGLMTQYRNGRMVDSIELGVAADIPATSGAGPVETHAGEAFAGRMSELRINAGAMEDTAIYTWYDSGQQRSSSAVDLVFVIDVSGSMGGPITRVKTNVAAFVTELEARNLDVLIGGIRYSDTLTGGGFRDTAPDGAGLYGT
;
A
#
# COMPACT_ATOMS: atom_id res chain seq x y z
N MET A 1 -20.18 35.10 2.82
CA MET A 1 -19.65 36.50 2.95
C MET A 1 -20.79 37.48 2.70
N SER A 2 -20.80 38.69 3.29
CA SER A 2 -21.86 39.68 3.05
C SER A 2 -21.32 41.11 3.00
N ALA A 3 -21.84 41.94 2.10
CA ALA A 3 -21.55 43.37 2.06
C ALA A 3 -22.85 44.18 2.18
N VAL A 4 -22.87 45.17 3.06
CA VAL A 4 -24.05 46.01 3.30
C VAL A 4 -23.69 47.47 3.01
N ILE A 5 -24.46 48.11 2.14
CA ILE A 5 -24.41 49.55 1.91
C ILE A 5 -25.68 50.15 2.51
N ASP A 6 -25.52 50.99 3.52
CA ASP A 6 -26.62 51.69 4.18
C ASP A 6 -26.40 53.20 4.09
N PRO A 7 -26.97 53.87 3.07
CA PRO A 7 -26.86 55.31 2.91
C PRO A 7 -27.60 56.10 4.01
N ALA A 8 -28.57 55.49 4.69
CA ALA A 8 -29.29 56.15 5.79
C ALA A 8 -28.39 56.26 7.04
N ASN A 9 -27.51 55.29 7.23
CA ASN A 9 -26.47 55.31 8.27
C ASN A 9 -25.09 55.76 7.74
N GLU A 10 -25.03 56.26 6.50
CA GLU A 10 -23.80 56.68 5.82
C GLU A 10 -22.65 55.66 5.88
N SER A 11 -22.97 54.37 5.79
CA SER A 11 -22.02 53.28 6.04
C SER A 11 -21.96 52.25 4.91
N MET A 12 -20.79 51.64 4.74
CA MET A 12 -20.58 50.41 3.98
C MET A 12 -19.79 49.44 4.85
N THR A 13 -20.32 48.24 5.06
CA THR A 13 -19.71 47.21 5.91
C THR A 13 -19.51 45.92 5.13
N LEU A 14 -18.43 45.20 5.44
CA LEU A 14 -18.10 43.89 4.89
C LEU A 14 -17.99 42.89 6.04
N TYR A 15 -18.67 41.77 5.89
CA TYR A 15 -18.70 40.66 6.84
C TYR A 15 -18.18 39.38 6.19
N VAL A 16 -17.31 38.65 6.90
CA VAL A 16 -16.85 37.31 6.53
C VAL A 16 -17.21 36.39 7.69
N ASN A 17 -17.89 35.28 7.41
CA ASN A 17 -18.40 34.32 8.40
C ASN A 17 -19.20 35.00 9.53
N GLY A 18 -20.06 35.96 9.16
CA GLY A 18 -20.86 36.75 10.12
C GLY A 18 -20.07 37.79 10.94
N LEU A 19 -18.75 37.86 10.78
CA LEU A 19 -17.89 38.80 11.51
C LEU A 19 -17.61 40.05 10.68
N LEU A 20 -17.74 41.24 11.27
CA LEU A 20 -17.39 42.50 10.63
C LEU A 20 -15.87 42.55 10.38
N VAL A 21 -15.46 42.52 9.12
CA VAL A 21 -14.03 42.56 8.73
C VAL A 21 -13.59 43.93 8.20
N ALA A 22 -14.52 44.73 7.69
CA ALA A 22 -14.22 46.09 7.25
C ALA A 22 -15.44 47.01 7.32
N GLU A 23 -15.21 48.29 7.60
CA GLU A 23 -16.23 49.34 7.60
C GLU A 23 -15.69 50.62 6.96
N ARG A 24 -16.55 51.29 6.19
CA ARG A 24 -16.31 52.61 5.62
C ARG A 24 -17.47 53.54 5.95
N THR A 25 -17.16 54.67 6.59
CA THR A 25 -18.14 55.71 6.95
C THR A 25 -18.19 56.84 5.91
N ASN A 26 -19.22 57.68 5.97
CA ASN A 26 -19.54 58.77 5.03
C ASN A 26 -19.94 58.29 3.61
N VAL A 27 -20.58 57.13 3.51
CA VAL A 27 -21.15 56.62 2.26
C VAL A 27 -22.56 57.19 2.09
N THR A 28 -22.65 58.39 1.51
CA THR A 28 -23.91 59.17 1.44
C THR A 28 -24.77 58.87 0.19
N ALA A 29 -24.28 58.01 -0.70
CA ALA A 29 -25.01 57.57 -1.89
C ALA A 29 -24.94 56.06 -2.00
N GLY A 30 -26.11 55.43 -2.19
CA GLY A 30 -26.20 54.02 -2.57
C GLY A 30 -25.85 53.80 -4.04
N PRO A 31 -25.69 52.54 -4.47
CA PRO A 31 -25.55 52.23 -5.88
C PRO A 31 -26.78 52.73 -6.66
N ASP A 32 -26.55 53.47 -7.75
CA ASP A 32 -27.64 53.94 -8.63
C ASP A 32 -28.12 52.79 -9.51
N LEU A 33 -29.14 52.07 -9.04
CA LEU A 33 -29.83 51.02 -9.79
C LEU A 33 -30.99 51.56 -10.66
N SER A 34 -31.18 52.90 -10.71
CA SER A 34 -32.31 53.54 -11.42
C SER A 34 -32.08 53.68 -12.93
N GLN A 35 -30.82 53.55 -13.38
CA GLN A 35 -30.48 53.23 -14.76
C GLN A 35 -30.68 51.72 -14.91
N GLY A 36 -31.94 51.27 -15.05
CA GLY A 36 -32.31 49.84 -15.00
C GLY A 36 -31.29 48.95 -15.73
N LEU A 37 -30.91 47.85 -15.07
CA LEU A 37 -29.87 46.83 -15.37
C LEU A 37 -29.46 46.65 -16.85
N ALA A 38 -29.00 47.70 -17.52
CA ALA A 38 -28.41 47.64 -18.84
C ALA A 38 -26.94 47.23 -18.77
N GLY A 39 -26.41 47.07 -17.55
CA GLY A 39 -25.10 46.48 -17.26
C GLY A 39 -25.26 45.03 -16.82
N GLN A 40 -24.44 44.16 -17.37
CA GLN A 40 -24.32 42.76 -16.97
C GLN A 40 -23.87 42.68 -15.51
N VAL A 41 -24.64 42.02 -14.64
CA VAL A 41 -24.17 41.61 -13.32
C VAL A 41 -23.22 40.43 -13.54
N THR A 42 -22.04 40.48 -12.93
CA THR A 42 -21.05 39.40 -12.97
C THR A 42 -20.77 38.97 -11.55
N ILE A 43 -21.03 37.69 -11.28
CA ILE A 43 -20.67 37.03 -10.03
C ILE A 43 -19.30 36.37 -10.26
N GLY A 44 -18.43 36.41 -9.25
CA GLY A 44 -17.09 35.81 -9.35
C GLY A 44 -16.11 36.56 -10.26
N GLY A 45 -16.32 37.85 -10.58
CA GLY A 45 -15.32 38.60 -11.35
C GLY A 45 -15.64 40.07 -11.61
N ILE A 46 -14.63 40.81 -12.09
CA ILE A 46 -14.79 42.22 -12.51
C ILE A 46 -14.85 42.29 -14.05
N PRO A 47 -15.99 42.70 -14.65
CA PRO A 47 -16.11 42.76 -16.10
C PRO A 47 -15.36 43.98 -16.68
N SER A 48 -14.28 43.70 -17.39
CA SER A 48 -13.54 44.56 -18.34
C SER A 48 -12.60 45.67 -17.81
N GLY A 49 -11.38 45.71 -18.37
CA GLY A 49 -10.32 46.69 -18.09
C GLY A 49 -8.95 46.03 -17.83
N ALA A 50 -7.89 46.83 -17.65
CA ALA A 50 -6.51 46.37 -17.38
C ALA A 50 -6.31 45.73 -15.97
N GLY A 51 -7.37 45.18 -15.40
CA GLY A 51 -7.42 44.52 -14.09
C GLY A 51 -8.58 43.53 -13.99
N ALA A 52 -8.99 42.90 -15.12
CA ALA A 52 -9.93 41.80 -15.08
C ALA A 52 -9.35 40.68 -14.20
N GLN A 53 -9.97 40.46 -13.05
CA GLN A 53 -9.67 39.37 -12.13
C GLN A 53 -10.96 38.56 -12.00
N MET A 54 -10.83 37.26 -12.26
CA MET A 54 -11.88 36.28 -11.99
C MET A 54 -11.53 35.60 -10.67
N PHE A 55 -12.54 35.34 -9.86
CA PHE A 55 -12.42 34.55 -8.65
C PHE A 55 -12.16 33.09 -9.04
N ALA A 56 -11.11 32.49 -8.47
CA ALA A 56 -10.81 31.07 -8.61
C ALA A 56 -11.18 30.40 -7.29
N GLY A 57 -12.28 29.64 -7.30
CA GLY A 57 -12.87 28.98 -6.13
C GLY A 57 -14.36 28.70 -6.36
N GLN A 58 -15.02 28.08 -5.39
CA GLN A 58 -16.46 27.78 -5.43
C GLN A 58 -17.29 28.94 -4.87
N ILE A 59 -18.45 29.17 -5.48
CA ILE A 59 -19.47 30.12 -5.02
C ILE A 59 -20.80 29.36 -5.12
N ASP A 60 -21.51 29.29 -4.00
CA ASP A 60 -22.85 28.71 -3.92
C ASP A 60 -23.91 29.83 -3.76
N ASP A 61 -24.68 29.86 -2.67
CA ASP A 61 -25.77 30.80 -2.40
C ASP A 61 -25.44 32.29 -2.66
N VAL A 62 -26.06 32.89 -3.67
CA VAL A 62 -25.98 34.34 -3.96
C VAL A 62 -27.33 35.02 -3.79
N ARG A 63 -27.39 35.96 -2.84
CA ARG A 63 -28.59 36.76 -2.54
C ARG A 63 -28.31 38.26 -2.65
N ILE A 64 -29.17 39.02 -3.34
CA ILE A 64 -29.09 40.49 -3.43
C ILE A 64 -30.37 41.12 -2.88
N TRP A 65 -30.20 42.11 -2.01
CA TRP A 65 -31.29 42.83 -1.37
C TRP A 65 -31.29 44.31 -1.76
N ASN A 66 -32.47 44.92 -1.91
CA ASN A 66 -32.62 46.37 -2.06
C ASN A 66 -32.85 47.10 -0.72
N VAL A 67 -32.77 46.37 0.39
CA VAL A 67 -32.83 46.90 1.75
C VAL A 67 -31.57 46.52 2.51
N ALA A 68 -31.04 47.46 3.31
CA ALA A 68 -29.94 47.15 4.22
C ALA A 68 -30.42 46.19 5.31
N ARG A 69 -29.72 45.05 5.46
CA ARG A 69 -30.04 44.00 6.43
C ARG A 69 -29.10 44.10 7.64
N PRO A 70 -29.62 43.99 8.88
CA PRO A 70 -28.80 43.87 10.06
C PRO A 70 -28.13 42.47 10.14
N ILE A 71 -27.06 42.35 10.92
CA ILE A 71 -26.18 41.16 10.93
C ILE A 71 -26.90 39.87 11.33
N ASP A 72 -27.87 39.96 12.23
CA ASP A 72 -28.72 38.85 12.67
C ASP A 72 -29.59 38.29 11.54
N GLN A 73 -29.97 39.14 10.57
CA GLN A 73 -30.69 38.69 9.38
C GLN A 73 -29.76 38.21 8.27
N LEU A 74 -28.49 38.63 8.25
CA LEU A 74 -27.51 38.14 7.28
C LEU A 74 -26.98 36.74 7.61
N ALA A 75 -27.13 36.31 8.85
CA ALA A 75 -26.71 34.99 9.33
C ALA A 75 -27.79 33.90 9.18
N ALA A 76 -29.00 34.24 8.72
CA ALA A 76 -30.06 33.25 8.48
C ALA A 76 -29.75 32.46 7.19
N VAL A 77 -29.69 31.13 7.31
CA VAL A 77 -29.41 30.18 6.21
C VAL A 77 -30.63 30.04 5.31
N ASP A 78 -31.82 29.89 5.91
CA ASP A 78 -33.09 29.80 5.18
C ASP A 78 -33.82 31.14 5.13
N VAL A 79 -33.97 31.65 3.91
CA VAL A 79 -34.72 32.88 3.66
C VAL A 79 -35.71 32.61 2.55
N ALA A 80 -37.01 32.61 2.86
CA ALA A 80 -38.05 32.39 1.86
C ALA A 80 -37.90 33.36 0.67
N ASP A 81 -38.03 32.86 -0.56
CA ASP A 81 -37.83 33.65 -1.79
C ASP A 81 -38.83 34.81 -1.96
N SER A 82 -39.91 34.80 -1.17
CA SER A 82 -40.89 35.89 -1.08
C SER A 82 -40.52 37.00 -0.08
N SER A 83 -39.32 36.96 0.48
CA SER A 83 -38.89 37.89 1.52
C SER A 83 -38.84 39.34 1.05
N ALA A 84 -39.37 40.24 1.87
CA ALA A 84 -39.47 41.66 1.52
C ALA A 84 -38.09 42.28 1.27
N GLY A 85 -37.90 42.76 0.04
CA GLY A 85 -36.68 43.45 -0.38
C GLY A 85 -35.59 42.54 -0.96
N LEU A 86 -35.84 41.23 -1.10
CA LEU A 86 -35.01 40.33 -1.92
C LEU A 86 -35.23 40.66 -3.41
N VAL A 87 -34.15 40.70 -4.18
CA VAL A 87 -34.16 41.10 -5.59
C VAL A 87 -33.57 40.04 -6.52
N LEU A 88 -32.68 39.21 -5.99
CA LEU A 88 -32.05 38.08 -6.70
C LEU A 88 -31.75 37.01 -5.66
N SER A 89 -32.09 35.76 -5.97
CA SER A 89 -31.81 34.57 -5.16
C SER A 89 -31.36 33.47 -6.11
N MET A 90 -30.07 33.14 -6.09
CA MET A 90 -29.49 32.09 -6.93
C MET A 90 -28.86 31.04 -6.04
N ARG A 91 -29.24 29.78 -6.23
CA ARG A 91 -28.69 28.61 -5.56
C ARG A 91 -28.04 27.74 -6.63
N ALA A 92 -26.84 27.21 -6.37
CA ALA A 92 -26.10 26.43 -7.35
C ALA A 92 -26.41 24.93 -7.22
N ASP A 93 -27.71 24.60 -7.05
CA ASP A 93 -28.26 23.25 -6.84
C ASP A 93 -28.89 22.66 -8.12
N ASP A 94 -28.86 23.40 -9.24
CA ASP A 94 -29.40 22.95 -10.52
C ASP A 94 -28.53 21.86 -11.17
N GLY A 95 -29.07 20.64 -11.33
CA GLY A 95 -28.43 19.58 -12.11
C GLY A 95 -28.42 19.90 -13.61
N SER A 96 -27.36 20.52 -14.15
CA SER A 96 -27.34 20.90 -15.57
C SER A 96 -26.58 19.90 -16.44
N SER A 97 -27.30 19.03 -17.16
CA SER A 97 -26.77 18.19 -18.25
C SER A 97 -26.87 18.84 -19.64
N LEU A 98 -27.22 20.13 -19.72
CA LEU A 98 -27.43 20.84 -20.98
C LEU A 98 -26.28 21.81 -21.33
N ALA A 99 -26.02 21.95 -22.63
CA ALA A 99 -24.94 22.73 -23.23
C ALA A 99 -24.99 24.27 -22.98
N GLU A 100 -25.99 24.77 -22.25
CA GLU A 100 -26.04 26.12 -21.70
C GLU A 100 -26.44 26.01 -20.22
N ALA A 101 -25.47 25.68 -19.35
CA ALA A 101 -25.68 25.63 -17.92
C ALA A 101 -26.17 26.99 -17.40
N SER A 102 -27.39 27.01 -16.88
CA SER A 102 -28.03 28.16 -16.25
C SER A 102 -28.23 27.91 -14.77
N VAL A 103 -28.36 28.98 -13.99
CA VAL A 103 -28.68 28.93 -12.55
C VAL A 103 -29.97 29.70 -12.31
N GLU A 104 -30.99 29.07 -11.72
CA GLU A 104 -32.31 29.65 -11.49
C GLU A 104 -32.23 30.93 -10.61
N ASP A 105 -33.09 31.90 -10.92
CA ASP A 105 -33.41 33.01 -10.01
C ASP A 105 -34.74 32.74 -9.32
N PHE A 106 -34.68 32.23 -8.09
CA PHE A 106 -35.84 31.83 -7.31
C PHE A 106 -36.79 32.99 -6.94
N THR A 107 -36.38 34.25 -7.17
CA THR A 107 -37.28 35.41 -6.99
C THR A 107 -38.28 35.57 -8.14
N VAL A 108 -38.08 34.87 -9.26
CA VAL A 108 -38.93 34.93 -10.46
C VAL A 108 -39.59 33.58 -10.71
N ALA A 109 -40.70 33.33 -10.03
CA ALA A 109 -41.48 32.11 -10.24
C ALA A 109 -41.93 31.97 -11.71
N GLN A 110 -41.87 30.74 -12.22
CA GLN A 110 -42.34 30.34 -13.55
C GLN A 110 -41.59 30.96 -14.74
N ASP A 111 -40.33 31.38 -14.55
CA ASP A 111 -39.55 31.95 -15.64
C ASP A 111 -39.21 30.94 -16.77
N TRP A 112 -39.32 29.64 -16.51
CA TRP A 112 -39.29 28.56 -17.49
C TRP A 112 -40.32 28.75 -18.62
N LEU A 113 -41.48 29.36 -18.34
CA LEU A 113 -42.47 29.75 -19.35
C LEU A 113 -41.96 30.83 -20.31
N THR A 114 -40.93 31.57 -19.90
CA THR A 114 -40.25 32.60 -20.68
C THR A 114 -38.87 32.17 -21.16
N ASN A 115 -38.60 30.85 -21.18
CA ASN A 115 -37.32 30.27 -21.56
C ASN A 115 -36.18 30.75 -20.64
N TRP A 116 -36.40 30.65 -19.32
CA TRP A 116 -35.40 30.94 -18.29
C TRP A 116 -34.80 32.34 -18.43
N SER A 117 -35.65 33.32 -18.78
CA SER A 117 -35.16 34.67 -19.14
C SER A 117 -34.59 35.46 -17.96
N ALA A 118 -34.80 34.99 -16.73
CA ALA A 118 -34.25 35.55 -15.50
C ALA A 118 -33.04 34.77 -14.96
N ALA A 119 -32.81 33.55 -15.44
CA ALA A 119 -31.71 32.70 -14.99
C ALA A 119 -30.33 33.29 -15.33
N GLY A 120 -29.36 33.01 -14.46
CA GLY A 120 -27.95 33.30 -14.72
C GLY A 120 -27.37 32.34 -15.76
N ILE A 121 -26.34 32.77 -16.48
CA ILE A 121 -25.68 31.97 -17.52
C ILE A 121 -24.22 31.75 -17.13
N LEU A 122 -23.81 30.48 -17.05
CA LEU A 122 -22.41 30.13 -16.81
C LEU A 122 -21.55 30.44 -18.04
N ARG A 123 -20.32 30.93 -17.83
CA ARG A 123 -19.40 31.36 -18.90
C ARG A 123 -17.96 30.97 -18.55
N ASN A 124 -17.12 30.84 -19.58
CA ASN A 124 -15.67 30.64 -19.45
C ASN A 124 -15.24 29.41 -18.62
N GLY A 125 -15.99 28.30 -18.72
CA GLY A 125 -15.67 27.04 -18.03
C GLY A 125 -16.17 26.96 -16.58
N ALA A 126 -16.97 27.92 -16.11
CA ALA A 126 -17.72 27.76 -14.87
C ALA A 126 -18.72 26.60 -15.02
N ALA A 127 -18.78 25.75 -13.99
CA ALA A 127 -19.67 24.60 -13.89
C ALA A 127 -20.29 24.58 -12.49
N ILE A 128 -21.49 24.00 -12.39
CA ILE A 128 -22.04 23.57 -11.10
C ILE A 128 -21.31 22.26 -10.77
N VAL A 129 -20.74 22.20 -9.58
CA VAL A 129 -20.02 21.05 -9.05
C VAL A 129 -20.66 20.77 -7.70
N LEU A 130 -21.03 19.52 -7.44
CA LEU A 130 -21.54 19.12 -6.13
C LEU A 130 -20.42 19.36 -5.09
N ASP A 131 -20.75 20.10 -4.05
CA ASP A 131 -19.87 20.36 -2.90
C ASP A 131 -20.56 19.80 -1.66
N GLU A 132 -20.15 18.61 -1.25
CA GLU A 132 -20.73 17.88 -0.11
C GLU A 132 -20.41 18.52 1.24
N THR A 133 -19.58 19.57 1.27
CA THR A 133 -19.29 20.31 2.51
C THR A 133 -20.39 21.31 2.92
N VAL A 134 -21.42 21.51 2.08
CA VAL A 134 -22.67 22.23 2.42
C VAL A 134 -23.80 21.20 2.55
N ARG A 135 -23.76 20.36 3.59
CA ARG A 135 -24.91 19.52 3.95
C ARG A 135 -26.09 20.42 4.32
N ALA A 136 -27.26 20.11 3.75
CA ALA A 136 -28.52 20.65 4.24
C ALA A 136 -28.63 20.36 5.75
N PRO A 137 -29.22 21.27 6.56
CA PRO A 137 -29.41 21.01 7.98
C PRO A 137 -30.09 19.65 8.18
N ASP A 138 -29.45 18.82 9.00
CA ASP A 138 -29.92 17.51 9.46
C ASP A 138 -29.76 17.57 10.98
N SER A 139 -30.87 17.84 11.66
CA SER A 139 -30.90 18.27 13.06
C SER A 139 -30.80 17.10 14.04
N ASP A 140 -31.13 15.88 13.62
CA ASP A 140 -30.99 14.65 14.41
C ASP A 140 -29.89 13.71 13.90
N GLY A 141 -29.35 13.95 12.72
CA GLY A 141 -28.18 13.28 12.18
C GLY A 141 -28.49 11.92 11.57
N ASP A 142 -29.72 11.69 11.12
CA ASP A 142 -30.17 10.40 10.60
C ASP A 142 -29.92 10.21 9.09
N GLY A 143 -29.35 11.22 8.43
CA GLY A 143 -29.00 11.20 7.02
C GLY A 143 -30.06 11.79 6.11
N MET A 144 -31.24 12.18 6.63
CA MET A 144 -32.27 12.89 5.89
C MET A 144 -32.21 14.41 6.21
N PRO A 145 -32.33 15.30 5.21
CA PRO A 145 -32.37 16.75 5.47
C PRO A 145 -33.68 17.22 6.14
N ASP A 146 -33.57 18.15 7.10
CA ASP A 146 -34.70 18.77 7.83
C ASP A 146 -35.82 19.26 6.90
N SER A 147 -35.42 19.83 5.75
CA SER A 147 -36.35 20.35 4.74
C SER A 147 -37.13 19.24 4.05
N TRP A 148 -36.47 18.13 3.72
CA TRP A 148 -37.10 17.00 3.05
C TRP A 148 -38.07 16.29 3.99
N GLU A 149 -37.66 16.05 5.23
CA GLU A 149 -38.51 15.44 6.25
C GLU A 149 -39.77 16.28 6.50
N THR A 150 -39.62 17.61 6.61
CA THR A 150 -40.76 18.52 6.79
C THR A 150 -41.74 18.46 5.62
N ASP A 151 -41.23 18.42 4.39
CA ASP A 151 -42.04 18.38 3.17
C ASP A 151 -42.77 17.03 3.01
N ASN A 152 -42.17 15.95 3.53
CA ASN A 152 -42.74 14.59 3.51
C ASN A 152 -43.47 14.20 4.81
N GLY A 153 -43.64 15.14 5.75
CA GLY A 153 -44.44 14.93 6.97
C GLY A 153 -43.78 14.06 8.04
N LEU A 154 -42.47 13.85 7.95
CA LEU A 154 -41.61 13.28 8.98
C LEU A 154 -41.20 14.37 10.00
N ASN A 155 -40.35 14.02 10.97
CA ASN A 155 -40.00 14.91 12.07
C ASN A 155 -38.49 15.15 12.18
N PRO A 156 -38.01 16.37 11.81
CA PRO A 156 -36.58 16.77 11.79
C PRO A 156 -35.82 16.80 13.12
N LEU A 157 -36.31 16.13 14.15
CA LEU A 157 -35.71 16.13 15.49
C LEU A 157 -35.70 14.72 16.10
N VAL A 158 -36.08 13.71 15.31
CA VAL A 158 -36.16 12.31 15.69
C VAL A 158 -35.65 11.50 14.51
N ASP A 159 -34.53 10.82 14.73
CA ASP A 159 -34.01 9.75 13.88
C ASP A 159 -35.11 8.72 13.60
N ASP A 160 -35.73 8.87 12.44
CA ASP A 160 -36.80 8.04 11.91
C ASP A 160 -36.49 7.50 10.51
N ALA A 161 -35.25 7.70 10.03
CA ALA A 161 -34.66 7.12 8.82
C ALA A 161 -34.97 5.63 8.64
N ALA A 162 -34.82 4.81 9.69
CA ALA A 162 -35.09 3.37 9.65
C ALA A 162 -36.59 2.99 9.75
N GLY A 163 -37.48 3.98 9.82
CA GLY A 163 -38.93 3.77 9.83
C GLY A 163 -39.48 3.44 8.44
N ASP A 164 -40.63 2.77 8.41
CA ASP A 164 -41.38 2.46 7.18
C ASP A 164 -42.82 2.99 7.39
N ALA A 165 -43.05 4.23 6.97
CA ALA A 165 -44.25 4.98 7.32
C ALA A 165 -45.54 4.42 6.68
N ASP A 166 -45.45 3.80 5.50
CA ASP A 166 -46.62 3.28 4.76
C ASP A 166 -46.69 1.74 4.66
N ASN A 167 -45.67 1.06 5.16
CA ASN A 167 -45.52 -0.38 5.30
C ASN A 167 -45.41 -1.12 3.96
N ASP A 168 -44.73 -0.52 2.97
CA ASP A 168 -44.51 -1.11 1.66
C ASP A 168 -43.30 -2.06 1.62
N GLY A 169 -42.31 -1.82 2.47
CA GLY A 169 -41.07 -2.56 2.61
C GLY A 169 -39.79 -1.73 2.45
N LEU A 170 -39.87 -0.42 2.15
CA LEU A 170 -38.74 0.50 2.03
C LEU A 170 -38.70 1.45 3.24
N THR A 171 -37.51 1.80 3.71
CA THR A 171 -37.35 2.76 4.81
C THR A 171 -37.53 4.20 4.34
N ASN A 172 -37.79 5.12 5.28
CA ASN A 172 -37.86 6.56 5.00
C ASN A 172 -36.56 7.08 4.34
N LEU A 173 -35.40 6.51 4.71
CA LEU A 173 -34.12 6.82 4.07
C LEU A 173 -34.06 6.28 2.63
N GLY A 174 -34.49 5.04 2.39
CA GLY A 174 -34.58 4.47 1.04
C GLY A 174 -35.51 5.28 0.12
N GLU A 175 -36.62 5.75 0.66
CA GLU A 175 -37.55 6.68 0.00
C GLU A 175 -36.87 8.02 -0.34
N PHE A 176 -36.07 8.57 0.57
CA PHE A 176 -35.30 9.78 0.31
C PHE A 176 -34.28 9.60 -0.82
N LEU A 177 -33.52 8.50 -0.80
CA LEU A 177 -32.47 8.20 -1.78
C LEU A 177 -33.03 7.94 -3.19
N THR A 178 -34.23 7.34 -3.28
CA THR A 178 -34.92 7.07 -4.55
C THR A 178 -35.85 8.21 -5.00
N GLY A 179 -36.07 9.22 -4.15
CA GLY A 179 -36.96 10.35 -4.44
C GLY A 179 -38.45 9.97 -4.42
N ASN A 180 -38.79 8.89 -3.71
CA ASN A 180 -40.16 8.42 -3.50
C ASN A 180 -40.81 9.10 -2.28
N ASN A 181 -42.11 8.87 -2.09
CA ASN A 181 -42.88 9.48 -1.03
C ASN A 181 -43.06 8.47 0.13
N PRO A 182 -42.50 8.73 1.33
CA PRO A 182 -42.50 7.77 2.44
C PRO A 182 -43.89 7.45 3.01
N ASN A 183 -44.96 8.11 2.51
CA ASN A 183 -46.33 7.87 2.92
C ASN A 183 -47.19 7.17 1.83
N GLU A 184 -46.62 6.83 0.67
CA GLU A 184 -47.31 6.20 -0.45
C GLU A 184 -46.59 4.97 -1.01
N ARG A 185 -47.12 3.78 -0.73
CA ARG A 185 -46.53 2.47 -1.08
C ARG A 185 -46.17 2.21 -2.56
N ASP A 186 -46.54 3.12 -3.44
CA ASP A 186 -46.46 3.03 -4.90
C ASP A 186 -46.52 4.49 -5.39
N SER A 187 -45.39 5.19 -5.26
CA SER A 187 -45.28 6.64 -5.47
C SER A 187 -45.56 7.04 -6.92
N ASN A 188 -45.30 6.14 -7.87
CA ASN A 188 -45.50 6.39 -9.30
C ASN A 188 -46.83 5.81 -9.86
N PHE A 189 -47.57 5.04 -9.04
CA PHE A 189 -48.85 4.41 -9.33
C PHE A 189 -48.84 3.42 -10.51
N ASP A 190 -47.72 2.74 -10.74
CA ASP A 190 -47.60 1.75 -11.81
C ASP A 190 -48.05 0.33 -11.40
N GLY A 191 -48.25 0.12 -10.10
CA GLY A 191 -48.74 -1.12 -9.49
C GLY A 191 -47.66 -2.03 -8.93
N LEU A 192 -46.38 -1.66 -9.00
CA LEU A 192 -45.32 -2.16 -8.14
C LEU A 192 -45.28 -1.34 -6.84
N ARG A 193 -44.55 -1.82 -5.84
CA ARG A 193 -44.30 -1.02 -4.63
C ARG A 193 -42.93 -0.42 -4.76
N ASP A 194 -42.68 0.71 -4.10
CA ASP A 194 -41.41 1.43 -4.16
C ASP A 194 -40.24 0.51 -3.72
N ALA A 195 -40.46 -0.32 -2.69
CA ALA A 195 -39.51 -1.37 -2.27
C ALA A 195 -39.21 -2.47 -3.32
N LEU A 196 -40.06 -2.67 -4.32
CA LEU A 196 -39.91 -3.69 -5.38
C LEU A 196 -39.49 -3.11 -6.72
N GLU A 197 -39.26 -1.80 -6.78
CA GLU A 197 -38.68 -1.14 -7.95
C GLU A 197 -37.16 -1.33 -7.95
N ASP A 198 -36.57 -1.14 -9.13
CA ASP A 198 -35.12 -1.20 -9.37
C ASP A 198 -34.79 0.17 -10.00
N PHE A 199 -34.43 1.13 -9.14
CA PHE A 199 -34.40 2.54 -9.51
C PHE A 199 -33.23 2.86 -10.44
N ASP A 200 -32.08 2.24 -10.25
CA ASP A 200 -30.88 2.45 -11.06
C ASP A 200 -30.67 1.41 -12.19
N ASN A 201 -31.53 0.38 -12.25
CA ASN A 201 -31.61 -0.65 -13.29
C ASN A 201 -30.41 -1.60 -13.32
N ASP A 202 -29.87 -1.92 -12.16
CA ASP A 202 -28.71 -2.78 -11.98
C ASP A 202 -29.08 -4.28 -11.81
N GLY A 203 -30.36 -4.56 -11.52
CA GLY A 203 -30.93 -5.88 -11.32
C GLY A 203 -31.19 -6.28 -9.86
N LEU A 204 -30.96 -5.38 -8.91
CA LEU A 204 -31.33 -5.47 -7.50
C LEU A 204 -32.53 -4.52 -7.23
N ALA A 205 -33.47 -4.92 -6.38
CA ALA A 205 -34.61 -4.06 -6.07
C ALA A 205 -34.31 -3.18 -4.85
N ASN A 206 -34.87 -1.98 -4.77
CA ASN A 206 -34.63 -1.00 -3.70
C ASN A 206 -34.71 -1.61 -2.28
N GLY A 207 -35.67 -2.50 -2.02
CA GLY A 207 -35.81 -3.17 -0.73
C GLY A 207 -34.82 -4.32 -0.50
N ASP A 208 -34.32 -4.94 -1.57
CA ASP A 208 -33.21 -5.92 -1.48
C ASP A 208 -31.87 -5.17 -1.29
N GLU A 209 -31.70 -3.99 -1.87
CA GLU A 209 -30.55 -3.11 -1.64
C GLU A 209 -30.42 -2.68 -0.18
N GLU A 210 -31.53 -2.32 0.49
CA GLU A 210 -31.54 -2.07 1.94
C GLU A 210 -31.10 -3.28 2.77
N ILE A 211 -31.36 -4.50 2.30
CA ILE A 211 -30.93 -5.75 2.96
C ILE A 211 -29.44 -5.97 2.77
N HIS A 212 -28.91 -5.63 1.59
CA HIS A 212 -27.50 -5.75 1.23
C HIS A 212 -26.66 -4.52 1.58
N ALA A 213 -27.29 -3.49 2.18
CA ALA A 213 -26.72 -2.19 2.52
C ALA A 213 -26.10 -1.42 1.34
N THR A 214 -26.56 -1.72 0.11
CA THR A 214 -26.19 -1.00 -1.10
C THR A 214 -27.03 0.26 -1.29
N LEU A 215 -26.65 1.13 -2.21
CA LEU A 215 -27.30 2.42 -2.43
C LEU A 215 -28.30 2.34 -3.59
N PRO A 216 -29.63 2.50 -3.35
CA PRO A 216 -30.68 2.38 -4.38
C PRO A 216 -30.66 3.32 -5.57
N HIS A 217 -29.66 4.18 -5.66
CA HIS A 217 -29.51 5.18 -6.72
C HIS A 217 -28.14 5.10 -7.39
N VAL A 218 -27.36 4.07 -7.05
CA VAL A 218 -25.99 3.85 -7.48
C VAL A 218 -25.84 2.39 -7.87
N ALA A 219 -25.89 2.13 -9.17
CA ALA A 219 -25.91 0.77 -9.74
C ALA A 219 -24.67 -0.10 -9.45
N ASP A 220 -23.66 0.45 -8.81
CA ASP A 220 -22.33 -0.12 -8.52
C ASP A 220 -21.83 0.66 -7.29
N THR A 221 -22.29 0.25 -6.10
CA THR A 221 -22.19 1.03 -4.87
C THR A 221 -20.75 1.19 -4.42
N ASP A 222 -19.90 0.20 -4.66
CA ASP A 222 -18.48 0.24 -4.29
C ASP A 222 -17.54 0.64 -5.44
N ASP A 223 -18.08 0.90 -6.63
CA ASP A 223 -17.38 1.40 -7.82
C ASP A 223 -16.21 0.49 -8.24
N ASP A 224 -16.42 -0.83 -8.14
CA ASP A 224 -15.47 -1.85 -8.58
C ASP A 224 -15.60 -2.19 -10.08
N GLY A 225 -16.67 -1.68 -10.72
CA GLY A 225 -17.01 -1.90 -12.11
C GLY A 225 -17.96 -3.08 -12.34
N VAL A 226 -18.49 -3.69 -11.29
CA VAL A 226 -19.52 -4.72 -11.29
C VAL A 226 -20.72 -4.22 -10.49
N ASN A 227 -21.87 -4.18 -11.16
CA ASN A 227 -23.09 -3.70 -10.52
C ASN A 227 -23.57 -4.60 -9.37
N ASP A 228 -24.17 -4.02 -8.32
CA ASP A 228 -24.56 -4.69 -7.08
C ASP A 228 -25.44 -5.91 -7.33
N GLY A 229 -26.45 -5.77 -8.19
CA GLY A 229 -27.34 -6.85 -8.60
C GLY A 229 -26.62 -7.99 -9.33
N THR A 230 -25.50 -7.75 -10.00
CA THR A 230 -24.66 -8.82 -10.58
C THR A 230 -23.89 -9.56 -9.50
N GLU A 231 -23.41 -8.83 -8.50
CA GLU A 231 -22.58 -9.36 -7.42
C GLU A 231 -23.37 -10.23 -6.46
N VAL A 232 -24.49 -9.72 -5.95
CA VAL A 232 -25.41 -10.44 -5.06
C VAL A 232 -25.93 -11.73 -5.71
N ASN A 233 -26.16 -11.71 -7.03
CA ASN A 233 -26.67 -12.86 -7.78
C ASN A 233 -25.58 -13.77 -8.37
N SER A 234 -24.29 -13.49 -8.14
CA SER A 234 -23.20 -14.34 -8.61
C SER A 234 -23.04 -15.59 -7.72
N VAL A 235 -22.39 -16.63 -8.25
CA VAL A 235 -22.12 -17.88 -7.52
C VAL A 235 -20.65 -18.26 -7.72
N PRO A 236 -19.80 -18.16 -6.68
CA PRO A 236 -20.10 -17.56 -5.38
C PRO A 236 -20.42 -16.06 -5.50
N PRO A 237 -21.23 -15.49 -4.57
CA PRO A 237 -21.56 -14.06 -4.57
C PRO A 237 -20.30 -13.20 -4.42
N THR A 238 -20.28 -12.04 -5.08
CA THR A 238 -19.32 -10.96 -4.81
C THR A 238 -19.94 -9.89 -3.92
N SER A 239 -19.25 -8.80 -3.58
CA SER A 239 -19.56 -7.96 -2.40
C SER A 239 -19.83 -6.58 -2.95
N PRO A 240 -21.09 -6.13 -2.93
CA PRO A 240 -21.48 -4.83 -3.49
C PRO A 240 -21.11 -3.62 -2.65
N LEU A 241 -20.18 -3.79 -1.72
CA LEU A 241 -19.77 -2.77 -0.75
C LEU A 241 -18.26 -2.67 -0.59
N HIS A 242 -17.51 -3.51 -1.30
CA HIS A 242 -16.07 -3.58 -1.14
C HIS A 242 -15.39 -3.79 -2.49
N ALA A 243 -14.86 -2.70 -3.03
CA ALA A 243 -14.28 -2.60 -4.38
C ALA A 243 -13.11 -3.54 -4.70
N MET A 244 -12.68 -4.33 -3.72
CA MET A 244 -11.56 -5.27 -3.81
C MET A 244 -12.01 -6.73 -3.72
N HIS A 245 -13.31 -6.98 -3.57
CA HIS A 245 -13.81 -8.35 -3.50
C HIS A 245 -13.63 -9.05 -4.85
N GLN A 246 -13.27 -10.33 -4.78
CA GLN A 246 -13.23 -11.21 -5.94
C GLN A 246 -14.06 -12.47 -5.70
N ALA A 247 -14.68 -12.97 -6.77
CA ALA A 247 -15.09 -14.37 -6.85
C ALA A 247 -13.83 -15.26 -6.84
N VAL A 248 -13.51 -15.87 -5.70
CA VAL A 248 -12.40 -16.83 -5.58
C VAL A 248 -12.72 -18.05 -6.44
N GLY A 249 -11.86 -18.36 -7.44
CA GLY A 249 -12.12 -19.48 -8.35
C GLY A 249 -11.19 -19.63 -9.56
N THR A 250 -10.18 -18.78 -9.74
CA THR A 250 -9.12 -19.02 -10.75
C THR A 250 -7.74 -19.00 -10.09
N ALA A 251 -6.78 -19.67 -10.70
CA ALA A 251 -5.47 -20.03 -10.15
C ALA A 251 -4.50 -18.86 -9.82
N ASN A 252 -5.04 -17.71 -9.48
CA ASN A 252 -4.41 -16.60 -8.78
C ASN A 252 -5.55 -15.91 -8.01
N ALA A 253 -5.71 -16.19 -6.72
CA ALA A 253 -6.36 -15.28 -5.77
C ALA A 253 -5.46 -14.04 -5.57
N ALA A 254 -5.03 -13.43 -6.67
CA ALA A 254 -4.33 -12.16 -6.67
C ALA A 254 -5.44 -11.11 -6.69
N LEU A 255 -5.40 -10.17 -5.76
CA LEU A 255 -6.19 -8.94 -5.77
C LEU A 255 -6.29 -8.36 -7.18
N PRO A 256 -7.38 -7.64 -7.52
CA PRO A 256 -7.52 -7.11 -8.87
C PRO A 256 -6.39 -6.11 -9.10
N GLN A 257 -5.28 -6.54 -9.70
CA GLN A 257 -4.12 -5.69 -9.90
C GLN A 257 -4.35 -4.82 -11.11
N ARG A 258 -4.56 -3.53 -10.86
CA ARG A 258 -4.71 -2.51 -11.88
C ARG A 258 -3.71 -1.41 -11.61
N SER A 259 -3.60 -0.48 -12.55
CA SER A 259 -2.86 0.76 -12.33
C SER A 259 -3.53 1.89 -13.08
N LEU A 260 -3.24 3.11 -12.65
CA LEU A 260 -3.74 4.31 -13.32
C LEU A 260 -2.89 4.61 -14.56
N SER A 261 -3.52 4.55 -15.73
CA SER A 261 -2.93 4.97 -17.00
C SER A 261 -2.83 6.49 -17.11
N LEU A 262 -1.61 6.99 -17.20
CA LEU A 262 -1.34 8.42 -17.41
C LEU A 262 -1.73 8.91 -18.82
N ALA A 263 -2.08 7.99 -19.73
CA ALA A 263 -2.62 8.35 -21.04
C ALA A 263 -4.05 8.90 -20.97
N ALA A 264 -4.78 8.62 -19.89
CA ALA A 264 -6.14 9.13 -19.67
C ALA A 264 -6.16 10.63 -19.28
N GLY A 265 -5.03 11.16 -18.80
CA GLY A 265 -4.88 12.55 -18.38
C GLY A 265 -4.52 12.68 -16.90
N GLU A 266 -4.40 13.92 -16.45
CA GLU A 266 -4.15 14.25 -15.04
C GLU A 266 -5.40 13.99 -14.19
N VAL A 267 -5.19 13.43 -13.00
CA VAL A 267 -6.19 13.35 -11.93
C VAL A 267 -5.92 14.45 -10.93
N ALA A 268 -6.96 15.17 -10.49
CA ALA A 268 -6.83 16.26 -9.54
C ALA A 268 -7.96 16.25 -8.51
N PHE A 269 -7.60 16.36 -7.23
CA PHE A 269 -8.53 16.43 -6.11
C PHE A 269 -8.28 17.70 -5.30
N ASN A 270 -9.31 18.53 -5.14
CA ASN A 270 -9.21 19.79 -4.41
C ASN A 270 -9.65 19.62 -2.97
N GLY A 271 -8.89 20.17 -2.02
CA GLY A 271 -9.34 20.25 -0.63
C GLY A 271 -9.10 19.00 0.21
N HIS A 272 -8.20 18.10 -0.19
CA HIS A 272 -7.89 16.88 0.56
C HIS A 272 -7.51 17.19 2.01
N ALA A 273 -8.43 16.91 2.93
CA ALA A 273 -8.34 17.36 4.32
C ALA A 273 -7.20 16.67 5.10
N SER A 274 -7.00 15.37 4.87
CA SER A 274 -5.90 14.60 5.48
C SER A 274 -4.54 15.19 5.15
N LEU A 275 -4.28 15.51 3.88
CA LEU A 275 -3.02 16.13 3.43
C LEU A 275 -2.83 17.56 3.96
N ALA A 276 -3.89 18.31 4.24
CA ALA A 276 -3.77 19.64 4.84
C ALA A 276 -3.14 19.62 6.24
N THR A 277 -3.13 18.46 6.91
CA THR A 277 -2.55 18.27 8.25
C THR A 277 -1.08 17.85 8.23
N LEU A 278 -0.48 17.62 7.05
CA LEU A 278 0.92 17.24 6.91
C LEU A 278 1.84 18.24 7.63
N GLY A 279 2.62 17.71 8.57
CA GLY A 279 3.47 18.48 9.48
C GLY A 279 4.88 18.75 8.96
N ASP A 280 5.84 18.91 9.88
CA ASP A 280 7.25 19.15 9.55
C ASP A 280 8.05 17.87 9.22
N ALA A 281 7.39 16.72 9.17
CA ALA A 281 7.95 15.45 8.76
C ALA A 281 6.93 14.70 7.89
N TRP A 282 7.38 14.09 6.79
CA TRP A 282 6.51 13.35 5.89
C TRP A 282 7.29 12.40 4.97
N THR A 283 6.55 11.44 4.41
CA THR A 283 7.01 10.51 3.37
C THR A 283 5.98 10.46 2.26
N VAL A 284 6.42 10.49 1.00
CA VAL A 284 5.56 10.33 -0.17
C VAL A 284 6.13 9.23 -1.04
N GLU A 285 5.32 8.23 -1.37
CA GLU A 285 5.68 7.05 -2.16
C GLU A 285 4.78 7.01 -3.40
N VAL A 286 5.35 6.65 -4.55
CA VAL A 286 4.60 6.39 -5.80
C VAL A 286 5.33 5.34 -6.62
N SER A 287 4.61 4.30 -7.04
CA SER A 287 5.11 3.36 -8.05
C SER A 287 4.75 3.87 -9.45
N ALA A 288 5.71 3.83 -10.36
CA ALA A 288 5.52 4.35 -11.71
C ALA A 288 6.31 3.56 -12.75
N LYS A 289 5.69 3.34 -13.91
CA LYS A 289 6.32 2.83 -15.13
C LYS A 289 6.26 3.89 -16.22
N LEU A 290 7.41 4.38 -16.65
CA LEU A 290 7.51 5.58 -17.48
C LEU A 290 8.34 5.38 -18.76
N ASP A 291 8.01 6.17 -19.77
CA ASP A 291 8.80 6.28 -21.00
C ASP A 291 10.15 6.98 -20.75
N THR A 292 11.12 6.71 -21.63
CA THR A 292 12.52 7.18 -21.51
C THR A 292 12.74 8.69 -21.41
N GLN A 293 11.78 9.50 -21.84
CA GLN A 293 11.89 10.97 -21.79
C GLN A 293 10.71 11.64 -21.05
N ALA A 294 10.00 10.89 -20.21
CA ALA A 294 8.90 11.42 -19.41
C ALA A 294 9.31 12.71 -18.68
N THR A 295 8.48 13.74 -18.77
CA THR A 295 8.67 15.02 -18.08
C THR A 295 7.33 15.52 -17.58
N GLY A 296 7.18 15.68 -16.26
CA GLY A 296 5.91 16.04 -15.62
C GLY A 296 5.98 15.76 -14.12
N GLU A 297 4.82 15.72 -13.45
CA GLU A 297 4.70 15.41 -12.01
C GLU A 297 4.00 14.07 -11.84
N LEU A 298 4.60 13.15 -11.08
CA LEU A 298 3.96 11.88 -10.74
C LEU A 298 2.87 12.12 -9.71
N VAL A 299 3.23 12.80 -8.63
CA VAL A 299 2.31 13.21 -7.57
C VAL A 299 2.75 14.56 -6.99
N SER A 300 1.80 15.47 -6.78
CA SER A 300 2.06 16.74 -6.10
C SER A 300 0.88 17.22 -5.26
N TYR A 301 1.18 17.89 -4.16
CA TYR A 301 0.18 18.59 -3.34
C TYR A 301 0.52 20.08 -3.27
N ASN A 302 -0.35 20.90 -3.85
CA ASN A 302 -0.15 22.33 -3.99
C ASN A 302 -1.13 23.10 -3.11
N SER A 303 -0.64 23.63 -2.00
CA SER A 303 -1.37 24.51 -1.10
C SER A 303 -1.48 25.94 -1.67
N VAL A 304 -2.34 26.76 -1.07
CA VAL A 304 -2.47 28.19 -1.38
C VAL A 304 -1.15 28.98 -1.23
N ASP A 305 -0.26 28.55 -0.32
CA ASP A 305 1.01 29.21 -0.01
C ASP A 305 2.19 28.66 -0.82
N GLY A 306 1.98 27.59 -1.59
CA GLY A 306 3.00 26.97 -2.44
C GLY A 306 2.90 25.44 -2.50
N THR A 307 3.89 24.81 -3.13
CA THR A 307 3.98 23.34 -3.20
C THR A 307 4.41 22.77 -1.85
N GLN A 308 3.59 21.91 -1.25
CA GLN A 308 3.93 21.20 -0.02
C GLN A 308 4.88 20.03 -0.30
N PHE A 309 4.61 19.27 -1.36
CA PHE A 309 5.54 18.32 -1.97
C PHE A 309 5.20 18.13 -3.45
N ALA A 310 6.19 17.78 -4.27
CA ALA A 310 5.99 17.31 -5.64
C ALA A 310 7.13 16.39 -6.04
N ILE A 311 6.79 15.14 -6.37
CA ILE A 311 7.69 14.21 -7.05
C ILE A 311 7.50 14.44 -8.55
N GLU A 312 8.47 15.12 -9.16
CA GLU A 312 8.52 15.40 -10.59
C GLU A 312 9.54 14.51 -11.29
N VAL A 313 9.38 14.34 -12.60
CA VAL A 313 10.30 13.62 -13.47
C VAL A 313 10.76 14.57 -14.56
N ILE A 314 12.05 14.60 -14.86
CA ILE A 314 12.64 15.44 -15.91
C ILE A 314 13.51 14.55 -16.80
N ASN A 315 13.07 14.31 -18.04
CA ASN A 315 13.69 13.35 -18.96
C ASN A 315 13.91 11.96 -18.31
N GLY A 316 12.87 11.42 -17.67
CA GLY A 316 12.89 10.12 -16.99
C GLY A 316 13.64 10.10 -15.65
N ARG A 317 14.07 11.24 -15.09
CA ARG A 317 14.81 11.31 -13.82
C ARG A 317 13.97 11.95 -12.71
N PRO A 318 13.75 11.26 -11.58
CA PRO A 318 12.96 11.81 -10.47
C PRO A 318 13.61 13.02 -9.80
N ARG A 319 12.78 13.90 -9.26
CA ARG A 319 13.18 15.05 -8.44
C ARG A 319 12.06 15.34 -7.45
N ILE A 320 12.41 15.52 -6.18
CA ILE A 320 11.48 16.01 -5.16
C ILE A 320 11.65 17.52 -5.00
N ARG A 321 10.55 18.25 -4.81
CA ARG A 321 10.57 19.68 -4.49
C ARG A 321 9.47 20.07 -3.51
N PHE A 322 9.73 21.09 -2.69
CA PHE A 322 8.73 21.77 -1.84
C PHE A 322 9.07 23.26 -1.67
N THR A 323 8.10 24.07 -1.25
CA THR A 323 8.28 25.49 -0.92
C THR A 323 8.59 25.65 0.56
N ASP A 324 9.68 26.35 0.88
CA ASP A 324 10.03 26.72 2.26
C ASP A 324 9.08 27.83 2.79
N LEU A 325 8.27 27.51 3.78
CA LEU A 325 7.33 28.40 4.45
C LEU A 325 8.02 29.66 5.00
N GLN A 326 9.27 29.57 5.42
CA GLN A 326 9.96 30.71 6.03
C GLN A 326 10.44 31.75 5.00
N ARG A 327 10.72 31.33 3.76
CA ARG A 327 11.37 32.17 2.74
C ARG A 327 10.57 32.31 1.45
N GLY A 328 9.56 31.46 1.23
CA GLY A 328 8.85 31.34 -0.04
C GLY A 328 9.74 30.84 -1.19
N THR A 329 10.87 30.22 -0.88
CA THR A 329 11.82 29.71 -1.88
C THR A 329 11.64 28.21 -2.08
N MET A 330 11.85 27.75 -3.31
CA MET A 330 11.82 26.32 -3.63
C MET A 330 13.08 25.60 -3.13
N VAL A 331 12.86 24.49 -2.44
CA VAL A 331 13.86 23.47 -2.11
C VAL A 331 13.62 22.29 -3.04
N ALA A 332 14.69 21.72 -3.60
CA ALA A 332 14.57 20.57 -4.49
C ALA A 332 15.81 19.68 -4.45
N LEU A 333 15.59 18.39 -4.68
CA LEU A 333 16.61 17.37 -4.73
C LEU A 333 16.35 16.45 -5.93
N ALA A 334 17.33 16.35 -6.83
CA ALA A 334 17.24 15.54 -8.04
C ALA A 334 17.96 14.21 -7.88
N CYS A 335 17.38 13.18 -8.49
CA CYS A 335 17.94 11.85 -8.62
C CYS A 335 18.81 11.76 -9.88
N GLU A 336 19.96 11.08 -9.79
CA GLU A 336 20.75 10.73 -10.98
C GLU A 336 20.26 9.45 -11.65
N GLN A 337 19.49 8.59 -10.98
CA GLN A 337 18.88 7.41 -11.60
C GLN A 337 17.76 7.81 -12.56
N GLN A 338 17.76 7.17 -13.72
CA GLN A 338 16.69 7.29 -14.70
C GLN A 338 15.72 6.13 -14.48
N ILE A 339 14.44 6.44 -14.29
CA ILE A 339 13.33 5.47 -14.16
C ILE A 339 12.46 5.39 -15.42
N GLY A 340 12.77 6.23 -16.42
CA GLY A 340 12.18 6.12 -17.75
C GLY A 340 12.89 5.03 -18.54
N ASP A 341 12.55 3.78 -18.31
CA ASP A 341 13.12 2.62 -19.01
C ASP A 341 12.08 1.55 -19.33
N ASP A 342 10.78 1.88 -19.19
CA ASP A 342 9.65 0.97 -19.38
C ASP A 342 9.61 -0.18 -18.35
N ALA A 343 10.22 0.02 -17.18
CA ALA A 343 10.08 -0.84 -16.01
C ALA A 343 9.34 -0.12 -14.86
N TRP A 344 8.76 -0.91 -13.95
CA TRP A 344 8.16 -0.41 -12.72
C TRP A 344 9.25 -0.02 -11.72
N HIS A 345 9.14 1.21 -11.20
CA HIS A 345 10.01 1.72 -10.14
C HIS A 345 9.17 2.35 -9.03
N THR A 346 9.58 2.18 -7.78
CA THR A 346 8.97 2.88 -6.64
C THR A 346 9.82 4.07 -6.24
N VAL A 347 9.29 5.28 -6.38
CA VAL A 347 9.97 6.53 -6.00
C VAL A 347 9.44 6.99 -4.64
N VAL A 348 10.35 7.19 -3.69
CA VAL A 348 9.99 7.64 -2.34
C VAL A 348 10.74 8.92 -1.99
N ALA A 349 10.06 9.90 -1.43
CA ALA A 349 10.69 11.11 -0.88
C ALA A 349 10.36 11.25 0.61
N THR A 350 11.37 11.49 1.45
CA THR A 350 11.20 11.70 2.89
C THR A 350 11.77 13.04 3.30
N TRP A 351 11.01 13.80 4.10
CA TRP A 351 11.49 15.01 4.76
C TRP A 351 11.44 14.83 6.28
N ASN A 352 12.59 14.99 6.93
CA ASN A 352 12.73 14.96 8.39
C ASN A 352 13.04 16.39 8.89
N GLY A 353 12.02 17.11 9.35
CA GLY A 353 12.15 18.47 9.87
C GLY A 353 13.13 18.61 11.03
N PRO A 354 13.05 17.78 12.09
CA PRO A 354 14.00 17.84 13.20
C PRO A 354 15.46 17.60 12.81
N ALA A 355 15.73 16.68 11.88
CA ALA A 355 17.07 16.40 11.38
C ALA A 355 17.51 17.34 10.25
N GLN A 356 16.59 18.10 9.65
CA GLN A 356 16.81 18.90 8.44
C GLN A 356 17.40 18.06 7.29
N GLU A 357 16.80 16.89 7.06
CA GLU A 357 17.22 15.94 6.02
C GLU A 357 16.10 15.73 4.99
N LEU A 358 16.46 15.87 3.71
CA LEU A 358 15.62 15.51 2.58
C LEU A 358 16.27 14.35 1.82
N HIS A 359 15.54 13.25 1.68
CA HIS A 359 15.99 12.08 0.93
C HIS A 359 15.05 11.78 -0.22
N LEU A 360 15.64 11.24 -1.30
CA LEU A 360 14.94 10.71 -2.45
C LEU A 360 15.47 9.30 -2.72
N TYR A 361 14.55 8.34 -2.73
CA TYR A 361 14.80 6.93 -2.92
C TYR A 361 14.15 6.45 -4.22
N VAL A 362 14.75 5.43 -4.83
CA VAL A 362 14.15 4.64 -5.90
C VAL A 362 14.36 3.17 -5.53
N ASP A 363 13.30 2.38 -5.55
CA ASP A 363 13.30 0.94 -5.22
C ASP A 363 13.92 0.66 -3.83
N ALA A 364 13.49 1.46 -2.84
CA ALA A 364 14.00 1.48 -1.47
C ALA A 364 15.51 1.77 -1.32
N GLN A 365 16.18 2.23 -2.38
CA GLN A 365 17.59 2.63 -2.35
C GLN A 365 17.75 4.15 -2.24
N VAL A 366 18.69 4.63 -1.43
CA VAL A 366 18.94 6.08 -1.30
C VAL A 366 19.66 6.56 -2.55
N VAL A 367 19.00 7.31 -3.43
CA VAL A 367 19.63 7.76 -4.67
C VAL A 367 20.14 9.20 -4.58
N SER A 368 19.56 10.02 -3.71
CA SER A 368 19.99 11.38 -3.51
C SER A 368 19.63 11.87 -2.11
N ARG A 369 20.50 12.71 -1.50
CA ARG A 369 20.28 13.30 -0.18
C ARG A 369 20.78 14.74 -0.08
N ILE A 370 20.08 15.57 0.69
CA ILE A 370 20.60 16.84 1.22
C ILE A 370 20.40 16.79 2.73
N GLY A 371 21.51 16.80 3.48
CA GLY A 371 21.51 16.91 4.95
C GLY A 371 22.44 18.05 5.37
N ASP A 372 22.08 18.77 6.45
CA ASP A 372 22.79 19.91 7.10
C ASP A 372 23.29 21.06 6.20
N ASP A 373 23.23 20.95 4.88
CA ASP A 373 23.87 21.83 3.89
C ASP A 373 22.87 22.81 3.25
N PHE A 374 21.71 23.02 3.88
CA PHE A 374 20.78 24.11 3.54
C PHE A 374 21.31 25.50 3.96
N GLY A 375 22.57 25.57 4.40
CA GLY A 375 23.15 26.72 5.10
C GLY A 375 22.64 26.80 6.54
N PHE A 376 23.13 27.75 7.34
CA PHE A 376 22.82 27.89 8.78
C PHE A 376 21.34 28.23 9.11
N ALA A 377 20.39 27.91 8.24
CA ALA A 377 19.04 28.43 8.25
C ALA A 377 18.05 27.27 8.14
N THR A 378 17.16 27.14 9.13
CA THR A 378 16.10 26.12 9.15
C THR A 378 15.16 26.27 7.97
N VAL A 379 14.72 25.17 7.40
CA VAL A 379 13.77 25.04 6.29
C VAL A 379 12.54 24.29 6.80
N SER A 380 11.35 24.68 6.35
CA SER A 380 10.10 23.97 6.69
C SER A 380 9.13 24.00 5.49
N PRO A 381 8.55 22.88 5.07
CA PRO A 381 7.53 22.85 4.03
C PRO A 381 6.30 23.71 4.38
N VAL A 382 5.66 24.29 3.37
CA VAL A 382 4.30 24.86 3.54
C VAL A 382 3.29 23.75 3.85
N SER A 383 2.20 24.10 4.53
CA SER A 383 1.12 23.17 4.88
C SER A 383 -0.23 23.87 4.80
N GLY A 384 -1.29 23.12 4.48
CA GLY A 384 -2.66 23.62 4.47
C GLY A 384 -3.44 23.09 3.28
N LEU A 385 -4.71 23.49 3.18
CA LEU A 385 -5.60 23.04 2.10
C LEU A 385 -5.01 23.37 0.73
N GLY A 386 -5.08 22.38 -0.16
CA GLY A 386 -4.50 22.42 -1.49
C GLY A 386 -5.12 21.41 -2.45
N THR A 387 -4.52 21.31 -3.63
CA THR A 387 -4.91 20.37 -4.67
C THR A 387 -3.88 19.25 -4.76
N LEU A 388 -4.32 18.00 -4.59
CA LEU A 388 -3.59 16.81 -4.97
C LEU A 388 -3.68 16.63 -6.49
N ARG A 389 -2.55 16.35 -7.13
CA ARG A 389 -2.47 16.10 -8.58
C ARG A 389 -1.64 14.85 -8.82
N ILE A 390 -2.11 14.01 -9.74
CA ILE A 390 -1.44 12.79 -10.16
C ILE A 390 -1.31 12.83 -11.68
N GLY A 391 -0.10 12.58 -12.19
CA GLY A 391 0.15 12.57 -13.63
C GLY A 391 0.20 13.94 -14.32
N HIS A 392 0.35 15.05 -13.60
CA HIS A 392 0.34 16.39 -14.21
C HIS A 392 1.41 16.53 -15.31
N GLN A 393 0.98 16.86 -16.53
CA GLN A 393 1.83 16.98 -17.75
C GLN A 393 2.49 15.69 -18.24
N LEU A 394 2.15 14.54 -17.67
CA LEU A 394 2.49 13.23 -18.23
C LEU A 394 1.38 12.82 -19.22
N THR A 395 1.77 12.19 -20.32
CA THR A 395 0.83 11.78 -21.40
C THR A 395 0.86 10.29 -21.71
N SER A 396 1.71 9.55 -20.99
CA SER A 396 1.97 8.12 -21.16
C SER A 396 2.68 7.60 -19.90
N GLY A 397 2.64 6.28 -19.74
CA GLY A 397 3.09 5.59 -18.54
C GLY A 397 1.95 5.24 -17.61
N PHE A 398 2.31 4.64 -16.48
CA PHE A 398 1.39 4.13 -15.47
C PHE A 398 1.88 4.54 -14.09
N VAL A 399 0.94 4.79 -13.17
CA VAL A 399 1.22 4.98 -11.76
C VAL A 399 0.35 4.05 -10.93
N ASP A 400 0.88 3.67 -9.79
CA ASP A 400 0.35 2.66 -8.90
C ASP A 400 0.82 2.97 -7.46
N GLU A 401 0.13 2.45 -6.45
CA GLU A 401 0.51 2.50 -5.03
C GLU A 401 1.03 3.88 -4.56
N ILE A 402 0.16 4.89 -4.60
CA ILE A 402 0.48 6.23 -4.09
C ILE A 402 0.19 6.29 -2.60
N ARG A 403 1.23 6.55 -1.79
CA ARG A 403 1.12 6.61 -0.33
C ARG A 403 1.68 7.90 0.21
N VAL A 404 1.00 8.50 1.19
CA VAL A 404 1.50 9.69 1.89
C VAL A 404 1.43 9.48 3.39
N TRP A 405 2.54 9.74 4.08
CA TRP A 405 2.69 9.58 5.52
C TRP A 405 3.00 10.92 6.21
N ASN A 406 2.50 11.11 7.42
CA ASN A 406 2.83 12.24 8.30
C ASN A 406 4.10 12.03 9.16
N VAL A 407 4.88 11.01 8.82
CA VAL A 407 6.16 10.69 9.45
C VAL A 407 7.25 10.57 8.39
N ALA A 408 8.48 10.91 8.77
CA ALA A 408 9.66 10.64 7.96
C ALA A 408 10.09 9.19 8.19
N ARG A 409 9.79 8.29 7.25
CA ARG A 409 10.13 6.87 7.35
C ARG A 409 11.63 6.67 7.12
N LEU A 410 12.20 5.70 7.83
CA LEU A 410 13.59 5.29 7.69
C LEU A 410 13.75 4.39 6.46
N ARG A 411 14.95 4.40 5.87
CA ARG A 411 15.30 3.50 4.75
C ARG A 411 14.96 2.04 5.03
N ALA A 412 15.22 1.55 6.25
CA ALA A 412 14.94 0.16 6.62
C ALA A 412 13.43 -0.14 6.58
N GLU A 413 12.59 0.79 7.05
CA GLU A 413 11.13 0.62 7.04
C GLU A 413 10.60 0.64 5.60
N LEU A 414 11.15 1.49 4.74
CA LEU A 414 10.83 1.53 3.30
C LEU A 414 11.29 0.25 2.58
N ALA A 415 12.43 -0.29 3.00
CA ALA A 415 13.00 -1.52 2.49
C ALA A 415 12.19 -2.76 2.86
N ASP A 416 11.68 -2.83 4.09
CA ASP A 416 10.87 -3.92 4.60
C ASP A 416 9.45 -3.90 4.02
N ALA A 417 8.93 -2.72 3.68
CA ALA A 417 7.61 -2.53 3.08
C ALA A 417 7.61 -2.54 1.53
N ALA A 418 8.77 -2.68 0.89
CA ALA A 418 8.90 -2.59 -0.56
C ALA A 418 8.15 -3.74 -1.25
N GLY A 419 7.21 -3.42 -2.14
CA GLY A 419 6.40 -4.43 -2.84
C GLY A 419 5.34 -5.09 -1.95
N LEU A 420 5.06 -4.55 -0.76
CA LEU A 420 3.97 -5.01 0.11
C LEU A 420 2.83 -4.00 0.12
N LEU A 421 1.59 -4.50 0.09
CA LEU A 421 0.39 -3.70 0.38
C LEU A 421 0.42 -3.20 1.83
N GLN A 422 -0.20 -2.05 2.08
CA GLN A 422 -0.31 -1.46 3.42
C GLN A 422 -1.75 -1.55 3.90
N ALA A 423 -1.93 -2.12 5.09
CA ALA A 423 -3.23 -2.19 5.76
C ALA A 423 -3.74 -0.80 6.14
N ALA A 424 -5.06 -0.65 6.17
CA ALA A 424 -5.72 0.53 6.72
C ALA A 424 -5.29 0.79 8.18
N GLY A 425 -5.35 2.05 8.62
CA GLY A 425 -4.99 2.41 10.00
C GLY A 425 -3.50 2.29 10.35
N THR A 426 -2.62 1.92 9.41
CA THR A 426 -1.17 1.88 9.67
C THR A 426 -0.69 3.23 10.19
N SER A 427 -0.03 3.23 11.36
CA SER A 427 0.32 4.45 12.08
C SER A 427 1.08 5.45 11.21
N GLY A 428 0.45 6.60 10.98
CA GLY A 428 1.03 7.73 10.25
C GLY A 428 0.76 7.74 8.75
N LEU A 429 0.10 6.71 8.20
CA LEU A 429 -0.43 6.72 6.83
C LEU A 429 -1.62 7.68 6.77
N LEU A 430 -1.60 8.62 5.82
CA LEU A 430 -2.66 9.62 5.63
C LEU A 430 -3.50 9.39 4.38
N LEU A 431 -2.92 8.71 3.38
CA LEU A 431 -3.47 8.50 2.04
C LEU A 431 -2.81 7.25 1.46
N ASN A 432 -3.61 6.38 0.84
CA ASN A 432 -3.17 5.19 0.11
C ASN A 432 -4.09 4.89 -1.09
N TYR A 433 -3.68 5.28 -2.30
CA TYR A 433 -4.40 4.91 -3.53
C TYR A 433 -3.68 3.78 -4.24
N ARG A 434 -4.34 2.62 -4.28
CA ARG A 434 -3.84 1.41 -4.95
C ARG A 434 -4.20 1.37 -6.44
N PHE A 435 -5.32 2.00 -6.84
CA PHE A 435 -5.85 1.95 -8.22
C PHE A 435 -6.21 0.54 -8.70
N ASP A 436 -6.46 -0.36 -7.75
CA ASP A 436 -6.86 -1.75 -7.96
C ASP A 436 -8.39 -1.89 -8.14
N ASP A 437 -9.14 -0.84 -7.80
CA ASP A 437 -10.56 -0.71 -8.08
C ASP A 437 -10.84 -0.52 -9.58
N GLY A 438 -11.99 -1.00 -10.01
CA GLY A 438 -12.29 -1.13 -11.42
C GLY A 438 -13.21 -0.11 -12.05
N GLY A 439 -13.80 0.77 -11.24
CA GLY A 439 -14.77 1.76 -11.66
C GLY A 439 -14.20 3.12 -12.04
N THR A 440 -14.84 4.17 -11.56
CA THR A 440 -14.66 5.57 -11.99
C THR A 440 -14.03 6.48 -10.94
N ALA A 441 -13.75 5.96 -9.76
CA ALA A 441 -12.99 6.58 -8.71
C ALA A 441 -11.97 5.58 -8.13
N ALA A 442 -10.90 6.11 -7.52
CA ALA A 442 -9.92 5.32 -6.79
C ALA A 442 -10.05 5.58 -5.28
N SER A 443 -10.37 4.54 -4.52
CA SER A 443 -10.60 4.54 -3.08
C SER A 443 -9.34 4.81 -2.28
N ASP A 444 -9.46 5.60 -1.21
CA ASP A 444 -8.36 5.85 -0.27
C ASP A 444 -8.30 4.75 0.80
N PHE A 445 -7.44 3.76 0.61
CA PHE A 445 -7.24 2.64 1.52
C PHE A 445 -6.62 3.03 2.87
N ALA A 446 -6.21 4.29 3.06
CA ALA A 446 -5.85 4.78 4.39
C ALA A 446 -7.10 5.19 5.20
N ASN A 447 -8.21 5.49 4.53
CA ASN A 447 -9.44 6.01 5.08
C ASN A 447 -10.66 5.30 4.44
N VAL A 448 -10.69 3.96 4.52
CA VAL A 448 -11.68 3.09 3.86
C VAL A 448 -13.16 3.39 4.21
N ALA A 449 -13.42 4.08 5.32
CA ALA A 449 -14.78 4.46 5.73
C ALA A 449 -15.19 5.86 5.27
N ASN A 450 -14.43 6.50 4.38
CA ASN A 450 -14.66 7.89 3.96
C ASN A 450 -14.53 8.05 2.45
N ASP A 451 -15.63 7.79 1.75
CA ASP A 451 -15.73 7.83 0.29
C ASP A 451 -15.55 9.24 -0.29
N ASP A 452 -15.73 10.30 0.53
CA ASP A 452 -15.44 11.68 0.14
C ASP A 452 -13.95 11.88 -0.27
N LEU A 453 -13.07 10.95 0.12
CA LEU A 453 -11.65 10.96 -0.24
C LEU A 453 -11.35 10.11 -1.49
N ALA A 454 -12.34 9.50 -2.13
CA ALA A 454 -12.14 8.79 -3.38
C ALA A 454 -11.67 9.76 -4.50
N LEU A 455 -10.69 9.33 -5.29
CA LEU A 455 -10.16 10.12 -6.40
C LEU A 455 -10.99 9.90 -7.65
N PRO A 456 -11.66 10.92 -8.21
CA PRO A 456 -12.35 10.76 -9.47
C PRO A 456 -11.35 10.49 -10.60
N VAL A 457 -11.50 9.36 -11.28
CA VAL A 457 -10.71 8.97 -12.44
C VAL A 457 -11.56 8.99 -13.71
N THR A 458 -10.91 9.08 -14.87
CA THR A 458 -11.64 8.93 -16.14
C THR A 458 -12.02 7.46 -16.31
N ALA A 459 -13.27 7.16 -16.66
CA ALA A 459 -13.72 5.78 -16.90
C ALA A 459 -12.74 5.01 -17.81
N GLY A 460 -12.28 3.84 -17.34
CA GLY A 460 -11.30 3.00 -18.02
C GLY A 460 -9.84 3.47 -17.92
N ALA A 461 -9.54 4.48 -17.08
CA ALA A 461 -8.16 4.89 -16.79
C ALA A 461 -7.42 3.87 -15.91
N MET A 462 -8.13 3.14 -15.05
CA MET A 462 -7.59 2.05 -14.24
C MET A 462 -7.60 0.76 -15.07
N THR A 463 -6.41 0.17 -15.29
CA THR A 463 -6.22 -0.91 -16.27
C THR A 463 -5.50 -2.10 -15.65
N SER A 464 -5.95 -3.31 -15.95
CA SER A 464 -5.25 -4.56 -15.60
C SER A 464 -4.20 -5.01 -16.62
N THR A 465 -3.92 -4.20 -17.66
CA THR A 465 -2.91 -4.57 -18.69
C THR A 465 -1.47 -4.43 -18.20
N GLU A 466 -1.25 -3.54 -17.23
CA GLU A 466 0.02 -3.18 -16.63
C GLU A 466 -0.28 -2.82 -15.17
N PHE A 467 0.47 -3.37 -14.22
CA PHE A 467 0.33 -3.11 -12.79
C PHE A 467 1.66 -3.37 -12.08
N ALA A 468 1.88 -2.70 -10.96
CA ALA A 468 3.06 -2.92 -10.14
C ALA A 468 2.91 -4.24 -9.35
N PRO A 469 3.96 -5.06 -9.22
CA PRO A 469 3.88 -6.36 -8.57
C PRO A 469 3.93 -6.21 -7.04
N PHE A 470 2.83 -5.73 -6.45
CA PHE A 470 2.65 -5.72 -5.00
C PHE A 470 2.00 -7.02 -4.54
N VAL A 471 2.49 -7.57 -3.43
CA VAL A 471 1.88 -8.73 -2.79
C VAL A 471 1.26 -8.31 -1.46
N PRO A 472 0.14 -8.94 -1.06
CA PRO A 472 -0.33 -8.87 0.32
C PRO A 472 0.84 -9.17 1.27
N ALA A 473 1.02 -8.40 2.33
CA ALA A 473 1.88 -8.87 3.42
C ALA A 473 1.25 -10.15 4.01
N ALA A 474 2.05 -11.03 4.63
CA ALA A 474 1.51 -12.22 5.27
C ALA A 474 0.45 -11.81 6.31
N GLY A 475 -0.83 -12.13 6.06
CA GLY A 475 -1.96 -11.69 6.85
C GLY A 475 -2.43 -10.25 6.57
N SER A 476 -2.29 -9.72 5.35
CA SER A 476 -2.87 -8.41 5.01
C SER A 476 -3.38 -8.33 3.57
N VAL A 477 -4.62 -8.73 3.39
CA VAL A 477 -5.53 -8.07 2.45
C VAL A 477 -6.56 -7.43 3.35
N ASP A 478 -6.43 -6.12 3.61
CA ASP A 478 -7.38 -5.35 4.43
C ASP A 478 -8.01 -6.18 5.55
N ASP A 479 -7.18 -6.63 6.50
CA ASP A 479 -7.51 -7.50 7.63
C ASP A 479 -7.12 -6.70 8.90
N SER A 480 -8.10 -6.01 9.44
CA SER A 480 -7.94 -4.97 10.45
C SER A 480 -7.60 -5.54 11.83
N ASP A 481 -7.98 -6.78 12.11
CA ASP A 481 -7.76 -7.45 13.40
C ASP A 481 -6.74 -8.60 13.36
N GLN A 482 -6.25 -8.94 12.17
CA GLN A 482 -5.19 -9.90 11.86
C GLN A 482 -5.56 -11.35 12.14
N ASP A 483 -6.84 -11.71 11.93
CA ASP A 483 -7.33 -13.07 12.12
C ASP A 483 -7.25 -13.96 10.86
N LEU A 484 -6.79 -13.39 9.74
CA LEU A 484 -6.64 -13.96 8.39
C LEU A 484 -7.88 -13.92 7.51
N LEU A 485 -9.02 -13.40 7.99
CA LEU A 485 -10.13 -12.99 7.14
C LEU A 485 -9.93 -11.55 6.65
N PRO A 486 -10.23 -11.26 5.38
CA PRO A 486 -10.34 -9.87 4.93
C PRO A 486 -11.58 -9.19 5.51
N ASP A 487 -11.47 -7.89 5.83
CA ASP A 487 -12.53 -7.03 6.38
C ASP A 487 -13.84 -7.12 5.58
N TYR A 488 -13.74 -7.21 4.24
CA TYR A 488 -14.92 -7.33 3.38
C TYR A 488 -15.65 -8.66 3.56
N PHE A 489 -14.90 -9.74 3.81
CA PHE A 489 -15.45 -11.08 3.96
C PHE A 489 -16.14 -11.20 5.32
N GLU A 490 -15.58 -10.56 6.34
CA GLU A 490 -16.22 -10.40 7.64
C GLU A 490 -17.52 -9.60 7.54
N HIS A 491 -17.53 -8.49 6.78
CA HIS A 491 -18.75 -7.72 6.54
C HIS A 491 -19.83 -8.54 5.83
N LEU A 492 -19.46 -9.38 4.84
CA LEU A 492 -20.40 -10.29 4.16
C LEU A 492 -21.06 -11.28 5.15
N LEU A 493 -20.33 -11.68 6.19
CA LEU A 493 -20.81 -12.58 7.24
C LEU A 493 -21.52 -11.86 8.40
N GLY A 494 -21.53 -10.53 8.40
CA GLY A 494 -22.06 -9.71 9.50
C GLY A 494 -21.18 -9.73 10.76
N LEU A 495 -19.88 -9.98 10.59
CA LEU A 495 -18.85 -9.96 11.63
C LEU A 495 -18.24 -8.55 11.76
N ASP A 496 -17.59 -8.25 12.90
CA ASP A 496 -16.93 -6.97 13.14
C ASP A 496 -15.45 -7.06 12.72
N PRO A 497 -15.03 -6.42 11.61
CA PRO A 497 -13.68 -6.56 11.05
C PRO A 497 -12.57 -5.99 11.96
N THR A 498 -12.94 -5.33 13.06
CA THR A 498 -11.98 -4.79 14.02
C THR A 498 -11.76 -5.70 15.22
N VAL A 499 -12.43 -6.86 15.26
CA VAL A 499 -12.47 -7.77 16.41
C VAL A 499 -12.37 -9.22 15.95
N ALA A 500 -11.17 -9.81 16.14
CA ALA A 500 -10.84 -11.17 15.69
C ALA A 500 -11.72 -12.31 16.25
N ASP A 501 -12.64 -12.03 17.15
CA ASP A 501 -13.61 -12.95 17.77
C ASP A 501 -14.85 -12.11 18.11
N THR A 502 -15.71 -11.91 17.11
CA THR A 502 -16.83 -10.96 17.17
C THR A 502 -17.81 -11.32 18.29
N ASP A 503 -18.00 -12.62 18.58
CA ASP A 503 -18.97 -13.11 19.56
C ASP A 503 -18.36 -13.47 20.94
N ASP A 504 -17.04 -13.31 21.12
CA ASP A 504 -16.24 -13.61 22.32
C ASP A 504 -16.38 -15.08 22.76
N ASN A 505 -16.46 -16.00 21.81
CA ASN A 505 -16.60 -17.44 22.06
C ASN A 505 -15.25 -18.20 22.18
N GLN A 506 -14.12 -17.51 21.96
CA GLN A 506 -12.74 -18.00 21.98
C GLN A 506 -12.30 -18.79 20.74
N ILE A 507 -13.07 -18.73 19.66
CA ILE A 507 -12.71 -19.17 18.33
C ILE A 507 -12.65 -17.89 17.50
N SER A 508 -11.58 -17.67 16.75
CA SER A 508 -11.53 -16.49 15.89
C SER A 508 -12.51 -16.63 14.74
N ASP A 509 -12.98 -15.52 14.20
CA ASP A 509 -13.96 -15.47 13.12
C ASP A 509 -13.50 -16.32 11.92
N GLY A 510 -12.23 -16.27 11.53
CA GLY A 510 -11.66 -17.14 10.48
C GLY A 510 -11.65 -18.65 10.76
N GLN A 511 -11.77 -19.05 12.03
CA GLN A 511 -11.77 -20.45 12.48
C GLN A 511 -13.18 -21.00 12.75
N GLU A 512 -14.21 -20.19 12.61
CA GLU A 512 -15.59 -20.63 12.77
C GLU A 512 -16.08 -21.47 11.58
N ASP A 513 -17.09 -22.29 11.83
CA ASP A 513 -17.80 -23.16 10.87
C ASP A 513 -19.31 -22.99 11.14
N PRO A 514 -19.93 -21.88 10.64
CA PRO A 514 -21.29 -21.50 11.01
C PRO A 514 -22.37 -22.43 10.46
N ASP A 515 -22.15 -23.03 9.30
CA ASP A 515 -23.10 -23.88 8.61
C ASP A 515 -22.94 -25.39 8.93
N GLY A 516 -21.81 -25.77 9.54
CA GLY A 516 -21.52 -27.11 10.03
C GLY A 516 -21.08 -28.09 8.95
N ASP A 517 -20.52 -27.60 7.84
CA ASP A 517 -20.08 -28.39 6.69
C ASP A 517 -18.63 -28.91 6.81
N THR A 518 -17.93 -28.51 7.87
CA THR A 518 -16.54 -28.83 8.25
C THR A 518 -15.43 -27.98 7.64
N LEU A 519 -15.76 -27.06 6.75
CA LEU A 519 -14.87 -26.01 6.26
C LEU A 519 -14.98 -24.80 7.20
N THR A 520 -13.87 -24.11 7.49
CA THR A 520 -13.95 -22.86 8.28
C THR A 520 -14.10 -21.66 7.38
N ASN A 521 -14.60 -20.53 7.90
CA ASN A 521 -14.74 -19.26 7.17
C ASN A 521 -13.51 -18.93 6.31
N LEU A 522 -12.30 -19.08 6.86
CA LEU A 522 -11.03 -18.85 6.13
C LEU A 522 -10.83 -19.79 4.93
N TRP A 523 -11.20 -21.05 5.07
CA TRP A 523 -11.04 -22.05 4.02
C TRP A 523 -12.15 -22.02 2.99
N GLU A 524 -13.32 -21.54 3.36
CA GLU A 524 -14.39 -21.20 2.44
C GLU A 524 -14.02 -19.98 1.61
N PHE A 525 -13.41 -18.97 2.24
CA PHE A 525 -12.77 -17.88 1.51
C PHE A 525 -11.76 -18.40 0.48
N TYR A 526 -10.87 -19.33 0.85
CA TYR A 526 -9.93 -19.92 -0.12
C TYR A 526 -10.61 -20.84 -1.16
N ALA A 527 -11.71 -21.49 -0.83
CA ALA A 527 -12.43 -22.37 -1.76
C ALA A 527 -13.36 -21.59 -2.71
N GLY A 528 -13.71 -20.36 -2.37
CA GLY A 528 -14.76 -19.59 -3.04
C GLY A 528 -16.16 -20.14 -2.74
N THR A 529 -16.41 -20.51 -1.49
CA THR A 529 -17.70 -21.02 -1.00
C THR A 529 -18.27 -20.09 0.06
N ASN A 530 -19.56 -20.23 0.37
CA ASN A 530 -20.32 -19.36 1.25
C ASN A 530 -20.42 -19.94 2.68
N PRO A 531 -19.83 -19.27 3.69
CA PRO A 531 -19.84 -19.74 5.09
C PRO A 531 -21.16 -19.89 5.81
N LEU A 532 -22.23 -19.43 5.19
CA LEU A 532 -23.58 -19.57 5.71
C LEU A 532 -24.38 -20.67 5.00
N GLU A 533 -23.80 -21.32 3.98
CA GLU A 533 -24.45 -22.33 3.14
C GLU A 533 -23.59 -23.57 2.92
N ALA A 534 -23.94 -24.65 3.62
CA ALA A 534 -23.21 -25.93 3.58
C ALA A 534 -23.18 -26.67 2.22
N ASP A 535 -23.68 -26.07 1.14
CA ASP A 535 -23.72 -26.58 -0.24
C ASP A 535 -23.96 -25.36 -1.16
N THR A 536 -22.94 -24.52 -1.31
CA THR A 536 -23.02 -23.21 -1.99
C THR A 536 -23.62 -23.31 -3.40
N ASN A 537 -23.31 -24.38 -4.12
CA ASN A 537 -23.77 -24.57 -5.50
C ASN A 537 -25.05 -25.41 -5.63
N GLY A 538 -25.55 -25.97 -4.53
CA GLY A 538 -26.78 -26.73 -4.45
C GLY A 538 -26.75 -28.07 -5.21
N ASP A 539 -25.57 -28.66 -5.45
CA ASP A 539 -25.43 -29.91 -6.18
C ASP A 539 -25.66 -31.16 -5.30
N GLY A 540 -25.76 -30.96 -3.98
CA GLY A 540 -25.99 -31.99 -2.98
C GLY A 540 -24.71 -32.55 -2.33
N THR A 541 -23.56 -31.96 -2.61
CA THR A 541 -22.26 -32.21 -1.96
C THR A 541 -21.93 -31.00 -1.09
N ALA A 542 -21.54 -31.22 0.16
CA ALA A 542 -21.12 -30.10 1.00
C ALA A 542 -19.77 -29.53 0.54
N ASP A 543 -19.56 -28.23 0.72
CA ASP A 543 -18.40 -27.51 0.21
C ASP A 543 -17.07 -28.09 0.74
N GLY A 544 -17.02 -28.49 2.01
CA GLY A 544 -15.89 -29.24 2.58
C GLY A 544 -15.63 -30.61 1.95
N ASP A 545 -16.68 -31.28 1.46
CA ASP A 545 -16.63 -32.59 0.78
C ASP A 545 -16.38 -32.46 -0.74
N GLU A 546 -16.46 -31.26 -1.31
CA GLU A 546 -16.18 -31.00 -2.71
C GLU A 546 -14.71 -31.19 -3.07
N LEU A 547 -14.43 -31.58 -4.32
CA LEU A 547 -13.07 -31.68 -4.82
C LEU A 547 -12.47 -30.29 -5.02
N ALA A 548 -11.29 -30.07 -4.43
CA ALA A 548 -10.58 -28.81 -4.56
C ALA A 548 -10.17 -28.51 -6.01
N ALA A 549 -10.04 -27.23 -6.34
CA ALA A 549 -9.74 -26.73 -7.69
C ALA A 549 -8.47 -27.33 -8.32
N ALA A 550 -7.49 -27.73 -7.52
CA ALA A 550 -6.21 -28.32 -7.92
C ALA A 550 -6.30 -29.63 -8.72
N ALA A 551 -7.48 -30.25 -8.82
CA ALA A 551 -7.73 -31.49 -9.58
C ALA A 551 -6.75 -32.65 -9.24
N ASP A 552 -6.19 -32.65 -8.04
CA ASP A 552 -5.23 -33.64 -7.52
C ASP A 552 -5.90 -34.76 -6.71
N GLY A 553 -7.22 -34.68 -6.54
CA GLY A 553 -8.05 -35.67 -5.87
C GLY A 553 -8.25 -35.45 -4.37
N MET A 554 -7.83 -34.30 -3.82
CA MET A 554 -8.16 -33.88 -2.46
C MET A 554 -9.47 -33.07 -2.42
N THR A 555 -10.20 -33.16 -1.31
CA THR A 555 -11.34 -32.27 -1.05
C THR A 555 -10.89 -30.93 -0.47
N ASN A 556 -11.78 -29.93 -0.41
CA ASN A 556 -11.52 -28.67 0.29
C ASN A 556 -11.17 -28.92 1.77
N PHE A 557 -11.86 -29.83 2.44
CA PHE A 557 -11.51 -30.23 3.81
C PHE A 557 -10.13 -30.89 3.93
N ASP A 558 -9.72 -31.71 2.95
CA ASP A 558 -8.36 -32.28 2.94
C ASP A 558 -7.31 -31.18 2.78
N LYS A 559 -7.54 -30.20 1.90
CA LYS A 559 -6.67 -29.02 1.71
C LYS A 559 -6.55 -28.22 3.00
N GLN A 560 -7.67 -27.92 3.65
CA GLN A 560 -7.72 -27.29 4.98
C GLN A 560 -6.86 -28.01 6.00
N ARG A 561 -7.03 -29.33 6.09
CA ARG A 561 -6.35 -30.16 7.08
C ARG A 561 -4.83 -30.19 6.92
N PHE A 562 -4.33 -30.12 5.69
CA PHE A 562 -2.90 -30.14 5.40
C PHE A 562 -2.32 -28.74 5.14
N ALA A 563 -3.15 -27.71 5.26
CA ALA A 563 -2.80 -26.31 5.01
C ALA A 563 -2.19 -26.08 3.62
N THR A 564 -2.66 -26.82 2.60
CA THR A 564 -2.29 -26.59 1.20
C THR A 564 -3.43 -25.88 0.48
N LEU A 565 -3.11 -24.97 -0.43
CA LEU A 565 -4.12 -24.10 -1.03
C LEU A 565 -5.04 -24.90 -1.98
N PRO A 566 -6.35 -24.56 -2.08
CA PRO A 566 -7.30 -25.31 -2.90
C PRO A 566 -6.95 -25.40 -4.39
N TRP A 567 -6.18 -24.44 -4.92
CA TRP A 567 -5.76 -24.37 -6.33
C TRP A 567 -4.35 -24.89 -6.61
N THR A 568 -3.56 -25.26 -5.59
CA THR A 568 -2.21 -25.81 -5.79
C THR A 568 -2.24 -27.32 -5.77
N SER A 569 -1.74 -27.96 -6.82
CA SER A 569 -1.65 -29.44 -6.88
C SER A 569 -0.37 -30.01 -6.29
N ASP A 570 0.65 -29.17 -6.13
CA ASP A 570 1.99 -29.46 -5.62
C ASP A 570 2.45 -28.16 -4.92
N ALA A 571 2.22 -28.07 -3.61
CA ALA A 571 2.37 -26.82 -2.87
C ALA A 571 3.84 -26.46 -2.58
N ASP A 572 4.76 -27.42 -2.63
CA ASP A 572 6.19 -27.21 -2.39
C ASP A 572 7.09 -27.37 -3.64
N ASP A 573 6.48 -27.67 -4.79
CA ASP A 573 7.10 -27.79 -6.11
C ASP A 573 8.20 -28.87 -6.16
N ASP A 574 7.99 -29.98 -5.45
CA ASP A 574 8.92 -31.14 -5.42
C ASP A 574 8.64 -32.23 -6.48
N GLU A 575 7.70 -31.94 -7.38
CA GLU A 575 7.12 -32.81 -8.41
C GLU A 575 6.26 -33.96 -7.86
N VAL A 576 5.85 -33.90 -6.59
CA VAL A 576 4.88 -34.84 -6.03
C VAL A 576 3.68 -34.07 -5.51
N THR A 577 2.52 -34.43 -6.06
CA THR A 577 1.28 -33.76 -5.69
C THR A 577 0.96 -33.95 -4.20
N ASP A 578 0.34 -32.95 -3.58
CA ASP A 578 -0.07 -32.96 -2.17
C ASP A 578 -0.79 -34.28 -1.81
N SER A 579 -1.68 -34.74 -2.70
CA SER A 579 -2.45 -35.97 -2.51
C SER A 579 -1.57 -37.23 -2.41
N ASN A 580 -0.51 -37.31 -3.22
CA ASN A 580 0.44 -38.42 -3.18
C ASN A 580 1.35 -38.35 -1.95
N GLU A 581 1.64 -37.15 -1.47
CA GLU A 581 2.42 -36.92 -0.26
C GLU A 581 1.67 -37.31 1.00
N VAL A 582 0.40 -36.92 1.11
CA VAL A 582 -0.48 -37.34 2.20
C VAL A 582 -0.60 -38.87 2.24
N ILE A 583 -0.79 -39.52 1.07
CA ILE A 583 -0.78 -40.99 0.95
C ILE A 583 0.59 -41.58 1.32
N GLY A 584 1.67 -40.88 0.95
CA GLY A 584 3.06 -41.24 1.21
C GLY A 584 3.53 -40.97 2.65
N HIS A 585 2.72 -40.27 3.46
CA HIS A 585 3.08 -39.72 4.77
C HIS A 585 4.29 -38.77 4.73
N SER A 586 4.41 -37.95 3.68
CA SER A 586 5.30 -36.79 3.63
C SER A 586 4.55 -35.49 3.95
N ASN A 587 5.27 -34.36 3.97
CA ASN A 587 4.72 -33.07 4.35
C ASN A 587 4.60 -32.23 3.08
N PRO A 588 3.38 -31.90 2.63
CA PRO A 588 3.19 -31.25 1.35
C PRO A 588 3.57 -29.78 1.29
N LEU A 589 4.02 -29.22 2.40
CA LEU A 589 4.53 -27.84 2.50
C LEU A 589 6.06 -27.81 2.54
N SER A 590 6.73 -28.91 2.20
CA SER A 590 8.16 -29.03 2.42
C SER A 590 8.78 -29.96 1.38
N SER A 591 9.43 -29.37 0.38
CA SER A 591 10.12 -30.09 -0.68
C SER A 591 11.29 -30.96 -0.18
N ASP A 592 11.71 -30.71 1.06
CA ASP A 592 12.66 -31.54 1.82
C ASP A 592 11.97 -32.72 2.56
N SER A 593 10.70 -33.00 2.31
CA SER A 593 9.89 -34.02 2.97
C SER A 593 9.28 -34.99 1.95
N PRO A 594 9.48 -36.31 2.10
CA PRO A 594 10.39 -36.93 3.05
C PRO A 594 11.80 -36.73 2.53
N VAL A 595 12.76 -36.26 3.35
CA VAL A 595 14.16 -35.94 2.98
C VAL A 595 14.60 -36.69 1.74
N ARG A 596 14.43 -36.04 0.59
CA ARG A 596 14.79 -36.68 -0.65
C ARG A 596 16.32 -36.63 -0.71
N PRO A 597 17.00 -37.73 -1.01
CA PRO A 597 18.38 -37.66 -1.49
C PRO A 597 18.46 -37.04 -2.90
N ALA A 598 17.38 -36.40 -3.39
CA ALA A 598 17.32 -35.74 -4.68
C ALA A 598 18.01 -34.39 -4.54
N ASN A 599 19.30 -34.41 -4.89
CA ASN A 599 20.19 -33.27 -4.89
C ASN A 599 19.82 -32.32 -6.04
N GLY A 600 18.79 -31.49 -5.84
CA GLY A 600 18.49 -30.38 -6.72
C GLY A 600 19.74 -29.50 -6.88
N VAL A 601 20.16 -29.29 -8.12
CA VAL A 601 21.27 -28.41 -8.47
C VAL A 601 20.82 -27.52 -9.60
N LEU A 602 21.19 -26.25 -9.52
CA LEU A 602 20.97 -25.30 -10.61
C LEU A 602 22.01 -25.60 -11.70
N GLU A 603 21.60 -26.23 -12.81
CA GLU A 603 22.47 -26.44 -13.98
C GLU A 603 22.42 -25.20 -14.90
N LEU A 604 23.59 -24.68 -15.26
CA LEU A 604 23.72 -23.45 -16.05
C LEU A 604 24.63 -23.67 -17.25
N ALA A 605 24.14 -23.33 -18.44
CA ALA A 605 24.99 -23.07 -19.60
C ALA A 605 25.53 -21.63 -19.55
N ALA A 606 26.52 -21.32 -20.41
CA ALA A 606 27.19 -20.02 -20.41
C ALA A 606 26.29 -18.80 -20.76
N GLY A 607 25.02 -19.01 -21.13
CA GLY A 607 24.04 -17.94 -21.35
C GLY A 607 22.91 -17.91 -20.33
N ASP A 608 22.88 -18.87 -19.40
CA ASP A 608 21.81 -19.02 -18.42
C ASP A 608 22.19 -18.28 -17.13
N TYR A 609 21.20 -17.83 -16.38
CA TYR A 609 21.36 -17.28 -15.03
C TYR A 609 20.04 -17.39 -14.27
N LEU A 610 20.13 -17.38 -12.95
CA LEU A 610 18.99 -17.22 -12.06
C LEU A 610 18.85 -15.72 -11.74
N GLU A 611 17.71 -15.14 -12.10
CA GLU A 611 17.33 -13.79 -11.69
C GLU A 611 16.59 -13.87 -10.35
N ILE A 612 17.07 -13.14 -9.35
CA ILE A 612 16.48 -13.08 -8.02
C ILE A 612 15.65 -11.79 -7.94
N PRO A 613 14.33 -11.88 -7.67
CA PRO A 613 13.45 -10.71 -7.61
C PRO A 613 13.96 -9.62 -6.67
N SER A 614 13.77 -8.36 -7.07
CA SER A 614 14.16 -7.20 -6.26
C SER A 614 13.31 -7.03 -4.99
N SER A 615 12.13 -7.67 -4.91
CA SER A 615 11.20 -7.65 -3.78
C SER A 615 11.77 -8.31 -2.51
N LEU A 616 12.71 -9.26 -2.64
CA LEU A 616 13.32 -9.97 -1.50
C LEU A 616 14.44 -9.18 -0.81
N ASN A 617 14.35 -7.86 -0.77
CA ASN A 617 15.41 -6.89 -0.44
C ASN A 617 16.59 -7.42 0.40
N HIS A 618 17.70 -7.71 -0.28
CA HIS A 618 18.91 -8.27 0.34
C HIS A 618 19.96 -7.19 0.72
N VAL A 619 19.59 -5.90 0.70
CA VAL A 619 20.54 -4.80 0.91
C VAL A 619 20.51 -4.35 2.37
N THR A 620 21.59 -4.63 3.09
CA THR A 620 21.86 -4.10 4.42
C THR A 620 23.28 -3.54 4.47
N ASP A 621 23.60 -2.75 5.48
CA ASP A 621 24.91 -2.11 5.61
C ASP A 621 26.05 -3.15 5.66
N SER A 622 25.77 -4.38 6.10
CA SER A 622 26.69 -5.51 6.14
C SER A 622 26.09 -6.72 5.43
N VAL A 623 26.87 -7.51 4.71
CA VAL A 623 26.33 -8.65 3.94
C VAL A 623 27.24 -9.87 4.04
N ALA A 624 26.64 -11.07 4.11
CA ALA A 624 27.35 -12.34 3.93
C ALA A 624 26.69 -13.18 2.84
N VAL A 625 27.48 -13.65 1.87
CA VAL A 625 27.02 -14.43 0.72
C VAL A 625 27.83 -15.71 0.62
N GLY A 626 27.18 -16.86 0.47
CA GLY A 626 27.84 -18.17 0.36
C GLY A 626 27.13 -19.08 -0.62
N VAL A 627 27.89 -19.89 -1.36
CA VAL A 627 27.33 -20.78 -2.38
C VAL A 627 28.28 -21.93 -2.73
N TRP A 628 27.72 -23.09 -3.06
CA TRP A 628 28.44 -24.19 -3.68
C TRP A 628 28.47 -24.05 -5.19
N VAL A 629 29.65 -24.18 -5.78
CA VAL A 629 29.86 -24.11 -7.24
C VAL A 629 30.62 -25.31 -7.78
N TYR A 630 30.22 -25.76 -8.96
CA TYR A 630 30.83 -26.85 -9.72
C TYR A 630 31.08 -26.38 -11.17
N PRO A 631 32.22 -25.73 -11.45
CA PRO A 631 32.51 -25.23 -12.79
C PRO A 631 32.83 -26.38 -13.75
N THR A 632 32.25 -26.38 -14.95
CA THR A 632 32.49 -27.41 -16.00
C THR A 632 33.32 -26.88 -17.15
N ALA A 633 33.40 -25.56 -17.30
CA ALA A 633 34.27 -24.87 -18.25
C ALA A 633 35.07 -23.78 -17.53
N SER A 634 36.19 -23.39 -18.15
CA SER A 634 37.06 -22.31 -17.68
C SER A 634 36.68 -21.01 -18.37
N GLY A 635 36.76 -19.90 -17.64
CA GLY A 635 36.48 -18.56 -18.16
C GLY A 635 35.89 -17.63 -17.08
N PRO A 636 35.91 -16.32 -17.34
CA PRO A 636 35.35 -15.35 -16.42
C PRO A 636 33.83 -15.52 -16.34
N ALA A 637 33.30 -15.53 -15.13
CA ALA A 637 31.88 -15.72 -14.88
C ALA A 637 31.47 -15.06 -13.56
N THR A 638 30.22 -14.63 -13.47
CA THR A 638 29.62 -14.16 -12.22
C THR A 638 29.03 -15.35 -11.48
N ILE A 639 29.41 -15.54 -10.23
CA ILE A 639 28.78 -16.56 -9.37
C ILE A 639 27.50 -15.97 -8.80
N VAL A 640 27.58 -14.80 -8.17
CA VAL A 640 26.42 -14.04 -7.71
C VAL A 640 26.77 -12.56 -7.66
N ARG A 641 25.86 -11.71 -8.12
CA ARG A 641 26.05 -10.25 -8.15
C ARG A 641 24.75 -9.55 -7.86
N ARG A 642 24.83 -8.47 -7.08
CA ARG A 642 23.83 -7.42 -7.03
C ARG A 642 24.41 -6.14 -7.62
N SER A 643 23.84 -5.70 -8.75
CA SER A 643 24.24 -4.49 -9.48
C SER A 643 23.30 -3.34 -9.13
N VAL A 644 23.82 -2.12 -9.08
CA VAL A 644 23.03 -0.87 -8.98
C VAL A 644 23.22 0.00 -10.22
N GLY A 645 23.60 -0.62 -11.34
CA GLY A 645 23.83 0.04 -12.62
C GLY A 645 25.20 0.73 -12.74
N ALA A 646 25.51 1.20 -13.97
CA ALA A 646 26.76 1.88 -14.32
C ALA A 646 28.08 1.16 -13.92
N GLY A 647 28.03 -0.17 -13.76
CA GLY A 647 29.17 -0.98 -13.33
C GLY A 647 29.44 -0.98 -11.82
N ARG A 648 28.52 -0.42 -11.01
CA ARG A 648 28.60 -0.46 -9.54
C ARG A 648 27.86 -1.68 -9.01
N HIS A 649 28.39 -2.27 -7.93
CA HIS A 649 27.83 -3.47 -7.31
C HIS A 649 27.74 -3.30 -5.80
N SER A 650 26.59 -3.65 -5.23
CA SER A 650 26.46 -3.79 -3.76
C SER A 650 27.38 -4.92 -3.30
N PHE A 651 27.33 -6.04 -3.99
CA PHE A 651 28.32 -7.10 -3.87
C PHE A 651 28.43 -7.87 -5.18
N GLN A 652 29.60 -8.43 -5.41
CA GLN A 652 29.84 -9.39 -6.48
C GLN A 652 30.77 -10.47 -5.96
N LEU A 653 30.43 -11.72 -6.22
CA LEU A 653 31.31 -12.87 -6.13
C LEU A 653 31.41 -13.46 -7.54
N ALA A 654 32.63 -13.57 -8.07
CA ALA A 654 32.86 -13.94 -9.45
C ALA A 654 34.19 -14.67 -9.60
N VAL A 655 34.44 -15.21 -10.79
CA VAL A 655 35.73 -15.80 -11.18
C VAL A 655 36.33 -15.03 -12.35
N ASP A 656 37.65 -14.88 -12.36
CA ASP A 656 38.37 -14.21 -13.43
C ASP A 656 38.69 -15.16 -14.60
N ALA A 657 39.45 -14.68 -15.59
CA ALA A 657 39.85 -15.49 -16.74
C ALA A 657 40.81 -16.65 -16.41
N ALA A 658 41.32 -16.72 -15.18
CA ALA A 658 42.13 -17.81 -14.66
C ALA A 658 41.35 -18.72 -13.68
N ASP A 659 40.02 -18.58 -13.63
CA ASP A 659 39.10 -19.26 -12.72
C ASP A 659 39.36 -18.94 -11.24
N ILE A 660 40.04 -17.83 -10.93
CA ILE A 660 40.32 -17.41 -9.56
C ILE A 660 39.13 -16.63 -9.01
N PRO A 661 38.53 -17.08 -7.87
CA PRO A 661 37.46 -16.34 -7.23
C PRO A 661 37.92 -14.99 -6.72
N TYR A 662 37.14 -13.96 -7.01
CA TYR A 662 37.29 -12.63 -6.42
C TYR A 662 35.93 -12.14 -5.96
N ALA A 663 35.97 -11.20 -5.02
CA ALA A 663 34.78 -10.54 -4.55
C ALA A 663 34.96 -9.02 -4.58
N LEU A 664 33.89 -8.29 -4.93
CA LEU A 664 33.88 -6.84 -5.05
C LEU A 664 32.70 -6.23 -4.27
N VAL A 665 32.93 -5.04 -3.71
CA VAL A 665 31.92 -4.15 -3.13
C VAL A 665 32.26 -2.73 -3.57
N HIS A 666 31.31 -1.98 -4.11
CA HIS A 666 31.49 -0.54 -4.30
C HIS A 666 31.06 0.22 -3.04
N GLY A 667 31.77 1.28 -2.69
CA GLY A 667 31.31 2.23 -1.68
C GLY A 667 30.16 3.09 -2.20
N GLU A 668 29.19 3.39 -1.33
CA GLU A 668 28.07 4.26 -1.66
C GLU A 668 28.50 5.73 -1.79
N GLU A 669 29.31 6.23 -0.86
CA GLU A 669 29.74 7.63 -0.84
C GLU A 669 31.02 7.86 -1.65
N SER A 670 31.98 6.94 -1.54
CA SER A 670 33.27 7.10 -2.23
C SER A 670 33.20 6.70 -3.71
N ASN A 671 32.21 5.88 -4.08
CA ASN A 671 32.19 5.15 -5.35
C ASN A 671 33.51 4.38 -5.62
N ALA A 672 34.28 4.08 -4.59
CA ALA A 672 35.49 3.29 -4.72
C ALA A 672 35.13 1.81 -4.76
N GLU A 673 35.75 1.07 -5.67
CA GLU A 673 35.65 -0.39 -5.71
C GLU A 673 36.66 -1.00 -4.73
N TYR A 674 36.15 -1.85 -3.86
CA TYR A 674 36.92 -2.63 -2.90
C TYR A 674 36.81 -4.10 -3.26
N GLY A 675 37.90 -4.86 -3.10
CA GLY A 675 37.87 -6.26 -3.47
C GLY A 675 38.92 -7.12 -2.80
N THR A 676 38.61 -8.41 -2.75
CA THR A 676 39.48 -9.50 -2.30
C THR A 676 39.68 -10.48 -3.44
N THR A 677 40.77 -11.25 -3.40
CA THR A 677 41.02 -12.26 -4.44
C THR A 677 41.65 -13.50 -3.83
N ASP A 678 41.12 -14.68 -4.15
CA ASP A 678 41.75 -15.95 -3.78
C ASP A 678 43.08 -16.10 -4.51
N THR A 679 43.93 -16.99 -4.02
CA THR A 679 45.19 -17.36 -4.66
C THR A 679 45.07 -18.63 -5.50
N GLN A 680 43.95 -19.34 -5.41
CA GLN A 680 43.72 -20.62 -6.09
C GLN A 680 42.52 -20.57 -7.01
N ALA A 681 42.72 -21.04 -8.23
CA ALA A 681 41.66 -21.26 -9.21
C ALA A 681 40.67 -22.33 -8.71
N LEU A 682 39.39 -22.17 -9.06
CA LEU A 682 38.38 -23.19 -8.82
C LEU A 682 38.70 -24.43 -9.64
N PRO A 683 38.76 -25.62 -9.01
CA PRO A 683 38.97 -26.86 -9.74
C PRO A 683 37.76 -27.17 -10.62
N LEU A 684 38.00 -27.39 -11.92
CA LEU A 684 36.96 -27.87 -12.83
C LEU A 684 36.46 -29.24 -12.38
N ASN A 685 35.15 -29.44 -12.52
CA ASN A 685 34.44 -30.67 -12.19
C ASN A 685 34.59 -31.08 -10.72
N GLN A 686 34.66 -30.11 -9.81
CA GLN A 686 34.71 -30.34 -8.38
C GLN A 686 33.88 -29.29 -7.64
N TRP A 687 33.13 -29.73 -6.62
CA TRP A 687 32.40 -28.84 -5.74
C TRP A 687 33.37 -28.03 -4.89
N THR A 688 33.19 -26.71 -4.91
CA THR A 688 33.90 -25.77 -4.05
C THR A 688 32.88 -24.83 -3.42
N HIS A 689 32.97 -24.62 -2.11
CA HIS A 689 32.18 -23.59 -1.45
C HIS A 689 32.95 -22.28 -1.45
N VAL A 690 32.33 -21.21 -1.93
CA VAL A 690 32.90 -19.87 -1.95
C VAL A 690 31.98 -18.93 -1.18
N ALA A 691 32.55 -18.02 -0.40
CA ALA A 691 31.78 -17.02 0.33
C ALA A 691 32.50 -15.68 0.43
N LEU A 692 31.71 -14.63 0.57
CA LEU A 692 32.10 -13.24 0.83
C LEU A 692 31.37 -12.76 2.08
N GLN A 693 32.04 -11.94 2.89
CA GLN A 693 31.42 -11.17 3.94
C GLN A 693 31.94 -9.73 3.94
N PHE A 694 31.05 -8.77 4.20
CA PHE A 694 31.35 -7.36 4.45
C PHE A 694 30.67 -6.91 5.75
N ASN A 695 31.43 -6.24 6.62
CA ASN A 695 30.94 -5.60 7.85
C ASN A 695 31.14 -4.09 7.77
N SER A 696 30.06 -3.31 7.74
CA SER A 696 30.09 -1.83 7.71
C SER A 696 30.57 -1.19 9.00
N GLU A 697 30.31 -1.79 10.15
CA GLU A 697 30.74 -1.26 11.46
C GLU A 697 32.26 -1.29 11.59
N THR A 698 32.88 -2.37 11.10
CA THR A 698 34.34 -2.56 11.18
C THR A 698 35.06 -2.22 9.87
N GLY A 699 34.33 -2.01 8.77
CA GLY A 699 34.90 -1.86 7.43
C GLY A 699 35.66 -3.10 6.94
N LEU A 700 35.34 -4.30 7.44
CA LEU A 700 36.10 -5.52 7.14
C LEU A 700 35.41 -6.32 6.03
N MET A 701 36.12 -6.56 4.93
CA MET A 701 35.70 -7.44 3.86
C MET A 701 36.55 -8.71 3.86
N THR A 702 35.92 -9.88 3.86
CA THR A 702 36.61 -11.17 3.97
C THR A 702 36.06 -12.18 2.98
N GLN A 703 36.95 -12.90 2.31
CA GLN A 703 36.61 -13.98 1.38
C GLN A 703 36.99 -15.34 1.94
N TYR A 704 36.15 -16.33 1.69
CA TYR A 704 36.31 -17.69 2.17
C TYR A 704 36.22 -18.71 1.03
N ARG A 705 37.00 -19.79 1.17
CA ARG A 705 36.88 -20.99 0.35
C ARG A 705 36.83 -22.22 1.26
N ASN A 706 35.83 -23.06 1.06
CA ASN A 706 35.57 -24.25 1.88
C ASN A 706 35.54 -23.93 3.39
N GLY A 707 34.83 -22.86 3.75
CA GLY A 707 34.67 -22.38 5.12
C GLY A 707 35.92 -21.78 5.76
N ARG A 708 37.00 -21.54 4.99
CA ARG A 708 38.25 -20.97 5.49
C ARG A 708 38.55 -19.65 4.82
N MET A 709 38.96 -18.66 5.61
CA MET A 709 39.40 -17.36 5.11
C MET A 709 40.58 -17.53 4.14
N VAL A 710 40.48 -16.92 2.96
CA VAL A 710 41.54 -16.91 1.94
C VAL A 710 42.17 -15.53 1.78
N ASP A 711 41.38 -14.48 1.98
CA ASP A 711 41.82 -13.09 1.89
C ASP A 711 40.91 -12.18 2.74
N SER A 712 41.43 -11.04 3.16
CA SER A 712 40.69 -10.06 3.96
C SER A 712 41.30 -8.66 3.81
N ILE A 713 40.45 -7.64 3.72
CA ILE A 713 40.84 -6.24 3.60
C ILE A 713 40.03 -5.38 4.60
N GLU A 714 40.73 -4.51 5.31
CA GLU A 714 40.16 -3.49 6.18
C GLU A 714 40.08 -2.17 5.40
N LEU A 715 38.87 -1.67 5.20
CA LEU A 715 38.61 -0.40 4.54
C LEU A 715 38.91 0.72 5.54
N GLY A 716 40.11 1.31 5.47
CA GLY A 716 40.62 2.31 6.41
C GLY A 716 39.91 3.68 6.40
N VAL A 717 38.61 3.72 6.08
CA VAL A 717 37.75 4.91 6.09
C VAL A 717 36.59 4.65 7.04
N ALA A 718 36.18 5.66 7.82
CA ALA A 718 34.99 5.55 8.64
C ALA A 718 33.75 5.48 7.74
N ALA A 719 33.10 4.31 7.73
CA ALA A 719 31.75 4.01 7.26
C ALA A 719 31.39 4.45 5.83
N ASP A 720 31.90 3.73 4.83
CA ASP A 720 31.25 3.67 3.52
C ASP A 720 30.51 2.32 3.41
N ILE A 721 29.19 2.37 3.21
CA ILE A 721 28.35 1.16 3.08
C ILE A 721 28.45 0.60 1.64
N PRO A 722 28.08 -0.67 1.40
CA PRO A 722 27.99 -1.21 0.05
C PRO A 722 27.07 -0.35 -0.80
N ALA A 723 27.40 -0.19 -2.07
CA ALA A 723 26.66 0.66 -2.98
C ALA A 723 25.20 0.22 -3.03
N THR A 724 24.31 1.13 -2.63
CA THR A 724 22.88 0.88 -2.57
C THR A 724 22.17 1.48 -3.77
N SER A 725 22.75 2.52 -4.39
CA SER A 725 22.15 3.23 -5.53
C SER A 725 23.10 3.37 -6.71
N GLY A 726 22.55 3.66 -7.89
CA GLY A 726 23.33 4.01 -9.07
C GLY A 726 22.45 4.36 -10.27
N ALA A 727 23.09 4.63 -11.42
CA ALA A 727 22.41 5.23 -12.57
C ALA A 727 21.60 4.24 -13.43
N GLY A 728 21.45 2.98 -13.01
CA GLY A 728 20.72 1.94 -13.74
C GLY A 728 19.95 1.01 -12.79
N PRO A 729 19.22 0.01 -13.33
CA PRO A 729 18.33 -0.82 -12.53
C PRO A 729 19.10 -1.66 -11.50
N VAL A 730 18.41 -1.96 -10.40
CA VAL A 730 18.93 -2.85 -9.36
C VAL A 730 18.61 -4.29 -9.75
N GLU A 731 19.64 -5.06 -10.04
CA GLU A 731 19.50 -6.44 -10.54
C GLU A 731 20.30 -7.39 -9.64
N THR A 732 19.73 -8.55 -9.32
CA THR A 732 20.43 -9.61 -8.60
C THR A 732 20.44 -10.88 -9.43
N HIS A 733 21.61 -11.27 -9.93
CA HIS A 733 21.78 -12.46 -10.76
C HIS A 733 22.73 -13.46 -10.10
N ALA A 734 22.42 -14.74 -10.21
CA ALA A 734 23.32 -15.84 -9.88
C ALA A 734 23.63 -16.66 -11.14
N GLY A 735 24.92 -16.92 -11.37
CA GLY A 735 25.38 -17.80 -12.43
C GLY A 735 25.54 -17.18 -13.82
N GLU A 736 25.49 -15.85 -13.96
CA GLU A 736 25.67 -15.17 -15.25
C GLU A 736 27.03 -15.52 -15.88
N ALA A 737 26.99 -16.07 -17.11
CA ALA A 737 28.13 -16.62 -17.84
C ALA A 737 28.84 -17.80 -17.16
N PHE A 738 28.26 -18.36 -16.09
CA PHE A 738 28.81 -19.49 -15.36
C PHE A 738 28.37 -20.82 -15.99
N ALA A 739 29.29 -21.55 -16.59
CA ALA A 739 29.01 -22.88 -17.13
C ALA A 739 29.29 -23.97 -16.08
N GLY A 740 28.25 -24.49 -15.45
CA GLY A 740 28.40 -25.48 -14.40
C GLY A 740 27.15 -25.76 -13.59
N ARG A 741 27.35 -26.09 -12.32
CA ARG A 741 26.26 -26.30 -11.37
C ARG A 741 26.43 -25.44 -10.13
N MET A 742 25.32 -25.01 -9.56
CA MET A 742 25.28 -24.27 -8.29
C MET A 742 24.32 -24.94 -7.31
N SER A 743 24.57 -24.78 -6.01
CA SER A 743 23.69 -25.29 -4.95
C SER A 743 23.85 -24.46 -3.67
N GLU A 744 22.80 -24.44 -2.84
CA GLU A 744 22.74 -23.74 -1.54
C GLU A 744 23.27 -22.29 -1.58
N LEU A 745 22.78 -21.47 -2.51
CA LEU A 745 23.03 -20.03 -2.45
C LEU A 745 22.37 -19.45 -1.20
N ARG A 746 23.15 -18.79 -0.35
CA ARG A 746 22.70 -18.12 0.88
C ARG A 746 23.14 -16.67 0.84
N ILE A 747 22.21 -15.77 1.14
CA ILE A 747 22.46 -14.34 1.32
C ILE A 747 21.92 -13.99 2.70
N ASN A 748 22.78 -13.50 3.57
CA ASN A 748 22.43 -13.10 4.93
C ASN A 748 22.62 -11.59 5.08
N ALA A 749 21.59 -10.93 5.62
CA ALA A 749 21.66 -9.58 6.11
C ALA A 749 22.52 -9.55 7.38
N GLY A 750 23.58 -8.75 7.38
CA GLY A 750 24.52 -8.67 8.49
C GLY A 750 25.80 -9.48 8.31
N ALA A 751 26.84 -9.01 9.01
CA ALA A 751 28.11 -9.72 9.13
C ALA A 751 27.96 -10.93 10.05
N MET A 752 28.63 -12.03 9.73
CA MET A 752 28.59 -13.27 10.50
C MET A 752 29.92 -13.54 11.19
N GLU A 753 29.90 -14.33 12.26
CA GLU A 753 31.13 -14.91 12.81
C GLU A 753 31.71 -15.93 11.82
N ASP A 754 33.04 -16.04 11.73
CA ASP A 754 33.73 -17.02 10.87
C ASP A 754 33.21 -18.46 11.08
N THR A 755 32.82 -18.79 12.33
CA THR A 755 32.24 -20.10 12.66
C THR A 755 30.92 -20.36 11.94
N ALA A 756 30.09 -19.33 11.74
CA ALA A 756 28.83 -19.47 11.02
C ALA A 756 29.05 -19.65 9.52
N ILE A 757 30.02 -18.95 8.93
CA ILE A 757 30.44 -19.21 7.53
C ILE A 757 30.98 -20.64 7.36
N TYR A 758 31.70 -21.15 8.36
CA TYR A 758 32.12 -22.55 8.36
C TYR A 758 30.92 -23.52 8.43
N THR A 759 29.87 -23.18 9.19
CA THR A 759 28.65 -24.03 9.21
C THR A 759 27.95 -24.08 7.86
N TRP A 760 27.95 -23.02 7.05
CA TRP A 760 27.40 -23.05 5.69
C TRP A 760 28.15 -24.04 4.80
N TYR A 761 29.48 -24.07 4.92
CA TYR A 761 30.31 -25.08 4.27
C TYR A 761 30.05 -26.50 4.81
N ASP A 762 30.00 -26.69 6.14
CA ASP A 762 29.86 -28.03 6.72
C ASP A 762 28.44 -28.61 6.52
N SER A 763 27.39 -27.78 6.51
CA SER A 763 26.01 -28.24 6.27
C SER A 763 25.79 -28.70 4.84
N GLY A 764 26.44 -28.06 3.85
CA GLY A 764 26.33 -28.47 2.44
C GLY A 764 27.30 -29.58 2.04
N GLN A 765 28.21 -29.99 2.92
CA GLN A 765 28.87 -31.29 2.83
C GLN A 765 27.80 -32.35 3.16
N GLN A 766 27.02 -32.77 2.17
CA GLN A 766 26.04 -33.86 2.34
C GLN A 766 26.72 -35.09 2.94
N ARG A 767 26.60 -35.25 4.26
CA ARG A 767 26.90 -36.52 4.90
C ARG A 767 25.77 -37.44 4.47
N SER A 768 26.10 -38.43 3.64
CA SER A 768 25.29 -39.66 3.61
C SER A 768 24.97 -40.02 5.07
N SER A 769 23.73 -40.38 5.36
CA SER A 769 23.12 -40.62 6.69
C SER A 769 23.77 -41.74 7.54
N SER A 770 25.07 -41.97 7.36
CA SER A 770 25.94 -42.90 8.08
C SER A 770 26.88 -42.20 9.08
N ALA A 771 26.90 -40.87 9.16
CA ALA A 771 27.68 -40.16 10.16
C ALA A 771 26.87 -39.94 11.44
N VAL A 772 27.29 -40.60 12.53
CA VAL A 772 26.77 -40.38 13.88
C VAL A 772 27.71 -39.43 14.61
N ASP A 773 27.23 -38.28 15.03
CA ASP A 773 27.99 -37.43 15.96
C ASP A 773 27.91 -38.03 17.38
N LEU A 774 29.06 -38.44 17.92
CA LEU A 774 29.18 -38.94 19.29
C LEU A 774 29.82 -37.87 20.17
N VAL A 775 29.00 -37.18 20.95
CA VAL A 775 29.46 -36.18 21.93
C VAL A 775 29.72 -36.85 23.28
N PHE A 776 30.99 -36.87 23.71
CA PHE A 776 31.36 -37.33 25.06
C PHE A 776 31.49 -36.13 26.00
N VAL A 777 30.58 -36.01 26.97
CA VAL A 777 30.73 -35.06 28.08
C VAL A 777 31.50 -35.74 29.21
N ILE A 778 32.73 -35.29 29.46
CA ILE A 778 33.60 -35.89 30.49
C ILE A 778 33.93 -34.84 31.56
N ASP A 779 33.50 -35.11 32.80
CA ASP A 779 33.93 -34.37 33.98
C ASP A 779 35.44 -34.58 34.21
N VAL A 780 36.21 -33.50 34.11
CA VAL A 780 37.66 -33.48 34.32
C VAL A 780 38.06 -32.99 35.73
N SER A 781 37.09 -32.81 36.63
CA SER A 781 37.36 -32.44 38.01
C SER A 781 38.26 -33.48 38.70
N GLY A 782 39.17 -33.01 39.55
CA GLY A 782 40.23 -33.83 40.17
C GLY A 782 39.76 -35.01 41.04
N SER A 783 38.45 -35.25 41.17
CA SER A 783 37.88 -36.35 41.97
C SER A 783 37.96 -37.73 41.28
N MET A 784 38.27 -37.80 39.98
CA MET A 784 38.13 -39.01 39.14
C MET A 784 39.42 -39.50 38.47
N GLY A 785 40.59 -39.33 39.11
CA GLY A 785 41.90 -39.62 38.49
C GLY A 785 42.15 -41.06 37.99
N GLY A 786 41.55 -42.08 38.61
CA GLY A 786 41.65 -43.49 38.15
C GLY A 786 40.61 -43.89 37.08
N PRO A 787 39.32 -43.55 37.27
CA PRO A 787 38.27 -43.78 36.28
C PRO A 787 38.50 -43.08 34.94
N ILE A 788 39.06 -41.86 34.93
CA ILE A 788 39.21 -41.09 33.71
C ILE A 788 40.25 -41.67 32.74
N THR A 789 41.31 -42.30 33.25
CA THR A 789 42.27 -43.01 32.39
C THR A 789 41.61 -44.18 31.69
N ARG A 790 40.75 -44.94 32.39
CA ARG A 790 39.98 -46.04 31.79
C ARG A 790 38.97 -45.55 30.77
N VAL A 791 38.28 -44.45 31.03
CA VAL A 791 37.34 -43.82 30.07
C VAL A 791 38.11 -43.38 28.82
N LYS A 792 39.24 -42.69 28.97
CA LYS A 792 40.10 -42.29 27.84
C LYS A 792 40.58 -43.48 27.03
N THR A 793 41.02 -44.56 27.68
CA THR A 793 41.44 -45.78 26.99
C THR A 793 40.29 -46.46 26.24
N ASN A 794 39.09 -46.49 26.83
CA ASN A 794 37.92 -47.10 26.18
C ASN A 794 37.42 -46.27 25.00
N VAL A 795 37.39 -44.94 25.14
CA VAL A 795 37.03 -44.02 24.03
C VAL A 795 38.04 -44.14 22.90
N ALA A 796 39.34 -44.16 23.20
CA ALA A 796 40.37 -44.36 22.17
C ALA A 796 40.22 -45.71 21.44
N ALA A 797 39.96 -46.80 22.18
CA ALA A 797 39.72 -48.11 21.58
C ALA A 797 38.46 -48.16 20.71
N PHE A 798 37.40 -47.47 21.14
CA PHE A 798 36.15 -47.33 20.39
C PHE A 798 36.35 -46.52 19.10
N VAL A 799 37.07 -45.39 19.17
CA VAL A 799 37.42 -44.57 17.99
C VAL A 799 38.25 -45.39 16.99
N THR A 800 39.25 -46.15 17.45
CA THR A 800 40.02 -47.04 16.58
C THR A 800 39.15 -48.11 15.91
N GLU A 801 38.10 -48.59 16.58
CA GLU A 801 37.15 -49.55 15.99
C GLU A 801 36.23 -48.89 14.95
N LEU A 802 35.83 -47.64 15.15
CA LEU A 802 35.06 -46.85 14.17
C LEU A 802 35.89 -46.52 12.92
N GLU A 803 37.14 -46.09 13.11
CA GLU A 803 38.10 -45.85 12.01
C GLU A 803 38.34 -47.14 11.19
N ALA A 804 38.50 -48.29 11.86
CA ALA A 804 38.68 -49.59 11.20
C ALA A 804 37.45 -50.05 10.39
N ARG A 805 36.28 -49.46 10.67
CA ARG A 805 35.02 -49.69 9.94
C ARG A 805 34.76 -48.61 8.88
N ASN A 806 35.73 -47.72 8.64
CA ASN A 806 35.65 -46.66 7.63
C ASN A 806 34.54 -45.64 7.91
N LEU A 807 34.20 -45.42 9.19
CA LEU A 807 33.27 -44.38 9.65
C LEU A 807 34.06 -43.11 9.97
N ASP A 808 33.63 -41.98 9.41
CA ASP A 808 34.26 -40.68 9.62
C ASP A 808 33.75 -40.07 10.95
N VAL A 809 34.64 -39.77 11.89
CA VAL A 809 34.28 -39.33 13.25
C VAL A 809 35.01 -38.03 13.60
N LEU A 810 34.25 -36.97 13.88
CA LEU A 810 34.76 -35.71 14.41
C LEU A 810 34.63 -35.70 15.94
N ILE A 811 35.74 -35.45 16.64
CA ILE A 811 35.78 -35.39 18.11
C ILE A 811 35.97 -33.93 18.54
N GLY A 812 34.88 -33.30 19.00
CA GLY A 812 34.91 -32.00 19.67
C GLY A 812 35.13 -32.15 21.17
N GLY A 813 36.10 -31.40 21.73
CA GLY A 813 36.33 -31.36 23.18
C GLY A 813 35.64 -30.17 23.82
N ILE A 814 34.63 -30.39 24.67
CA ILE A 814 34.00 -29.33 25.47
C ILE A 814 34.66 -29.32 26.85
N ARG A 815 35.16 -28.16 27.29
CA ARG A 815 35.74 -27.96 28.62
C ARG A 815 34.68 -27.34 29.52
N TYR A 816 34.29 -28.04 30.59
CA TYR A 816 33.47 -27.47 31.65
C TYR A 816 34.36 -27.10 32.84
N SER A 817 34.29 -25.86 33.29
CA SER A 817 34.83 -25.42 34.58
C SER A 817 33.68 -25.35 35.58
N ASP A 818 33.78 -26.13 36.66
CA ASP A 818 32.86 -26.03 37.79
C ASP A 818 32.97 -24.63 38.44
N THR A 819 31.92 -23.82 38.35
CA THR A 819 31.76 -22.54 39.08
C THR A 819 31.04 -22.72 40.41
N LEU A 820 31.12 -23.89 41.07
CA LEU A 820 30.53 -24.08 42.38
C LEU A 820 31.61 -24.12 43.49
N THR A 821 31.96 -22.94 44.00
CA THR A 821 32.12 -22.82 45.46
C THR A 821 30.78 -22.43 46.06
N GLY A 822 30.04 -23.45 46.50
CA GLY A 822 29.06 -23.45 47.58
C GLY A 822 28.13 -22.24 47.73
N GLY A 823 26.88 -22.43 47.29
CA GLY A 823 25.70 -21.99 48.05
C GLY A 823 24.95 -20.77 47.50
N GLY A 824 23.71 -21.02 47.07
CA GLY A 824 22.64 -20.03 47.07
C GLY A 824 22.18 -19.58 45.69
N PHE A 825 20.94 -19.95 45.36
CA PHE A 825 20.11 -19.27 44.36
C PHE A 825 20.23 -17.74 44.49
N ARG A 826 20.55 -17.07 43.37
CA ARG A 826 19.87 -15.85 42.90
C ARG A 826 20.34 -15.51 41.49
N ASP A 827 19.39 -15.58 40.58
CA ASP A 827 19.38 -14.78 39.36
C ASP A 827 19.43 -13.29 39.72
N THR A 828 20.42 -12.59 39.16
CA THR A 828 20.37 -11.18 38.73
C THR A 828 21.66 -10.91 37.95
N ALA A 829 21.57 -10.72 36.64
CA ALA A 829 22.56 -9.97 35.84
C ALA A 829 22.75 -8.56 36.46
N PRO A 830 23.90 -7.83 36.28
CA PRO A 830 24.50 -7.55 34.97
C PRO A 830 26.05 -7.32 34.98
N ASP A 831 26.59 -6.93 33.81
CA ASP A 831 27.88 -6.24 33.60
C ASP A 831 29.15 -7.09 33.38
N GLY A 832 29.56 -7.16 32.10
CA GLY A 832 30.92 -6.86 31.61
C GLY A 832 32.17 -7.48 32.26
N ALA A 833 32.96 -8.13 31.40
CA ALA A 833 34.42 -8.33 31.42
C ALA A 833 34.92 -9.76 31.68
N GLY A 834 35.27 -10.42 30.57
CA GLY A 834 36.57 -11.09 30.36
C GLY A 834 36.93 -12.30 31.21
N LEU A 835 37.16 -13.44 30.54
CA LEU A 835 38.44 -14.16 30.59
C LEU A 835 38.40 -15.34 29.60
N TYR A 836 38.89 -15.09 28.38
CA TYR A 836 39.40 -16.15 27.50
C TYR A 836 40.67 -16.76 28.10
N GLY A 837 40.85 -18.07 27.92
CA GLY A 837 42.09 -18.78 28.23
C GLY A 837 42.07 -20.24 27.80
N THR A 838 42.33 -20.46 26.49
CA THR A 838 42.73 -21.69 25.76
C THR A 838 42.24 -23.06 26.24
#